data_AF-A0A0J8GW48-F1
#
_entry.id   AF-A0A0J8GW48-F1
#
_cell.length_a   1.000
_cell.length_b   1.000
_cell.length_c   1.000
_cell.angle_alpha   90.00
_cell.angle_beta   90.00
_cell.angle_gamma   90.00
#
_symmetry.space_group_name_H-M   'P 1'
#
loop_
_entity.id
_entity.type
_entity.pdbx_description
1 polymer ?
#
loop_
_entity_poly.entity_id
_entity_poly.type
_entity_poly.pdbx_seq_one_letter_code
_entity_poly.pdbx_strand_id
1 'polypeptide(L)'
;MVNYFKHAYILCLVVLSLAITQLNAQVIIPNWPSDQGYLKTSSYYTVKVKQATGSFMTVKTLMTESQDELIASSQNNLFKQRSFNFSAFSFDPSAGAITVRVIKKNMSGSLATNLSNIEVINSDGSIKKINDNTIEFKLNNPKYVAINFKLSDNQKSNNGHTVVKNMMMLFADPINNDLNEPSGSNKVVYSSSTSQTQLRNADIIVFRDGYHNVVSRFGNDGIRITSGAKVWLAPGAVVAGSIAGVNSNNQTGFNVAPNVEIYGRGLLYMGEHRNNPNSPNSGPFWRPDDPDFVHSGAMTEAISLNGAKNVNIRGIIVGDLMWHGIVVGSDAVIDRVKIWGWHGNNDGMRPGDNSIVKNNFIRPVDDAFYAFGMTGDNNLIWPSYNGAIVTAGWVGKYNTGGIQLTNTKVIYPEWTGKGNNNGIVASQLGDTQECTGISIDNMQVWGDPIAILNLKPSSRRHESPNWSAQSYNAGVRNVSISNLTIYGNVKEANLVQSDGAFEVKNIDLHNIKINGNYLTNSDRSNNSLFEGNNLINSAYLNISSTDDTGNTGVVNGTYYIEAKHSGKYIEVAGFNTDNGGNIQQWSGQQGTQKQWQVTQISGEWYKLINTLSGKALDVASFSTQNGGNIHQWGYSGNDNQLFKFEAQNNGYYIIRNKLSDKCVDVSANSQDNGANIHQWGCSNSDNQQFKLIEN
;
A
#
# COMPACT_ATOMS: atom_id res chain seq x y z
N MET A 1 58.49 -34.22 25.75
CA MET A 1 57.89 -33.30 26.74
C MET A 1 59.00 -32.34 27.17
N VAL A 2 59.16 -31.11 26.69
CA VAL A 2 58.35 -29.90 26.94
C VAL A 2 58.44 -28.95 25.72
N ASN A 3 58.72 -29.47 24.51
CA ASN A 3 58.37 -28.81 23.24
C ASN A 3 56.84 -28.65 23.04
N TYR A 4 56.05 -29.18 23.98
CA TYR A 4 54.60 -29.04 24.07
C TYR A 4 54.13 -27.82 24.88
N PHE A 5 55.01 -27.11 25.62
CA PHE A 5 54.60 -25.98 26.47
C PHE A 5 55.01 -24.59 25.96
N LYS A 6 55.91 -24.47 24.99
CA LYS A 6 56.21 -23.16 24.35
C LYS A 6 55.25 -22.79 23.21
N HIS A 7 54.55 -23.77 22.64
CA HIS A 7 53.45 -23.52 21.69
C HIS A 7 52.11 -23.26 22.39
N ALA A 8 51.98 -23.63 23.67
CA ALA A 8 50.77 -23.36 24.47
C ALA A 8 50.66 -21.90 24.95
N TYR A 9 51.79 -21.18 25.03
CA TYR A 9 51.81 -19.75 25.42
C TYR A 9 51.48 -18.78 24.28
N ILE A 10 51.59 -19.24 23.02
CA ILE A 10 51.21 -18.45 21.83
C ILE A 10 49.76 -18.72 21.44
N LEU A 11 49.21 -19.90 21.75
CA LEU A 11 47.83 -20.24 21.40
C LEU A 11 46.78 -19.63 22.34
N CYS A 12 47.10 -19.37 23.62
CA CYS A 12 46.17 -18.70 24.55
C CYS A 12 46.07 -17.17 24.35
N LEU A 13 47.00 -16.54 23.64
CA LEU A 13 46.89 -15.13 23.22
C LEU A 13 46.24 -14.97 21.84
N VAL A 14 46.12 -16.06 21.07
CA VAL A 14 45.30 -16.11 19.84
C VAL A 14 43.83 -16.44 20.16
N VAL A 15 43.54 -16.88 21.39
CA VAL A 15 42.18 -17.04 21.95
C VAL A 15 41.80 -15.87 22.86
N LEU A 16 42.48 -14.71 22.74
CA LEU A 16 41.74 -13.46 22.74
C LEU A 16 41.03 -13.42 21.39
N SER A 17 39.91 -14.13 21.34
CA SER A 17 38.89 -13.95 20.34
C SER A 17 38.73 -12.45 20.16
N LEU A 18 39.24 -11.97 19.03
CA LEU A 18 38.68 -10.88 18.27
C LEU A 18 37.18 -11.18 18.12
N ALA A 19 36.43 -10.96 19.21
CA ALA A 19 35.13 -10.35 19.13
C ALA A 19 35.43 -8.94 18.59
N ILE A 20 35.73 -8.88 17.29
CA ILE A 20 35.23 -7.81 16.47
C ILE A 20 33.72 -7.96 16.63
N THR A 21 33.18 -7.39 17.71
CA THR A 21 31.87 -6.79 17.62
C THR A 21 32.06 -5.79 16.49
N GLN A 22 31.68 -6.19 15.28
CA GLN A 22 31.29 -5.19 14.29
C GLN A 22 30.28 -4.35 15.06
N LEU A 23 30.71 -3.15 15.48
CA LEU A 23 29.79 -2.10 15.83
C LEU A 23 29.00 -1.88 14.55
N ASN A 24 27.90 -2.61 14.41
CA ASN A 24 26.97 -2.38 13.32
C ASN A 24 26.62 -0.90 13.42
N ALA A 25 26.96 -0.15 12.39
CA ALA A 25 26.73 1.29 12.39
C ALA A 25 25.23 1.51 12.62
N GLN A 26 24.88 2.21 13.69
CA GLN A 26 23.49 2.48 14.04
C GLN A 26 22.75 3.14 12.87
N VAL A 27 23.43 4.04 12.15
CA VAL A 27 22.93 4.62 10.90
C VAL A 27 24.00 4.48 9.81
N ILE A 28 23.57 4.08 8.62
CA ILE A 28 24.39 4.02 7.40
C ILE A 28 23.88 5.06 6.41
N ILE A 29 24.77 5.95 5.95
CA ILE A 29 24.46 7.00 4.99
C ILE A 29 25.14 6.65 3.65
N PRO A 30 24.40 6.52 2.54
CA PRO A 30 24.98 6.27 1.23
C PRO A 30 25.90 7.42 0.78
N ASN A 31 27.03 7.06 0.18
CA ASN A 31 27.94 8.02 -0.45
C ASN A 31 27.48 8.34 -1.88
N TRP A 32 26.51 9.25 -2.03
CA TRP A 32 26.01 9.62 -3.34
C TRP A 32 27.03 10.44 -4.15
N PRO A 33 27.21 10.17 -5.46
CA PRO A 33 28.13 10.92 -6.33
C PRO A 33 27.79 12.42 -6.38
N SER A 34 28.72 13.23 -6.91
CA SER A 34 28.47 14.65 -7.18
C SER A 34 27.28 14.84 -8.12
N ASP A 35 26.81 16.07 -8.25
CA ASP A 35 25.75 16.44 -9.19
C ASP A 35 26.12 15.98 -10.62
N GLN A 36 25.18 15.29 -11.29
CA GLN A 36 25.35 14.70 -12.62
C GLN A 36 24.01 14.77 -13.35
N GLY A 37 24.03 15.27 -14.60
CA GLY A 37 22.80 15.45 -15.38
C GLY A 37 21.77 16.32 -14.65
N TYR A 38 20.54 15.80 -14.52
CA TYR A 38 19.45 16.44 -13.77
C TYR A 38 19.37 16.04 -12.30
N LEU A 39 20.21 15.10 -11.85
CA LEU A 39 20.31 14.74 -10.43
C LEU A 39 21.28 15.68 -9.72
N LYS A 40 20.75 16.46 -8.78
CA LYS A 40 21.47 17.51 -8.08
C LYS A 40 21.48 17.28 -6.56
N THR A 41 22.37 17.95 -5.86
CA THR A 41 22.30 18.08 -4.41
C THR A 41 21.28 19.17 -4.07
N SER A 42 20.37 18.90 -3.12
CA SER A 42 19.35 19.87 -2.75
C SER A 42 19.94 21.12 -2.11
N SER A 43 19.59 22.28 -2.69
CA SER A 43 19.88 23.59 -2.11
C SER A 43 18.80 24.04 -1.10
N TYR A 44 17.67 23.34 -1.02
CA TYR A 44 16.49 23.73 -0.24
C TYR A 44 16.45 23.11 1.16
N TYR A 45 17.14 21.98 1.35
CA TYR A 45 17.03 21.20 2.57
C TYR A 45 18.41 20.77 3.09
N THR A 46 18.53 20.67 4.41
CA THR A 46 19.62 19.95 5.05
C THR A 46 19.03 19.00 6.09
N VAL A 47 19.31 17.71 5.94
CA VAL A 47 18.84 16.67 6.84
C VAL A 47 19.95 16.22 7.76
N LYS A 48 19.65 16.12 9.05
CA LYS A 48 20.52 15.49 10.03
C LYS A 48 19.77 14.40 10.77
N VAL A 49 20.42 13.28 11.02
CA VAL A 49 19.85 12.16 11.77
C VAL A 49 20.80 11.73 12.87
N LYS A 50 20.24 11.31 13.99
CA LYS A 50 20.97 10.55 15.02
C LYS A 50 20.08 9.42 15.50
N GLN A 51 20.67 8.34 15.97
CA GLN A 51 19.92 7.26 16.62
C GLN A 51 20.33 7.17 18.08
N ALA A 52 19.35 6.94 18.96
CA ALA A 52 19.54 6.91 20.40
C ALA A 52 20.38 8.11 20.93
N THR A 53 21.47 7.83 21.64
CA THR A 53 22.39 8.82 22.23
C THR A 53 23.53 9.23 21.29
N GLY A 54 23.52 8.76 20.04
CA GLY A 54 24.54 9.10 19.04
C GLY A 54 24.54 10.59 18.66
N SER A 55 25.60 10.98 17.93
CA SER A 55 25.73 12.33 17.37
C SER A 55 24.93 12.49 16.07
N PHE A 56 24.53 13.73 15.77
CA PHE A 56 23.89 14.03 14.49
C PHE A 56 24.87 13.88 13.32
N MET A 57 24.45 13.12 12.32
CA MET A 57 25.13 12.97 11.03
C MET A 57 24.31 13.67 9.95
N THR A 58 24.98 14.37 9.04
CA THR A 58 24.30 15.00 7.89
C THR A 58 24.06 13.94 6.81
N VAL A 59 22.80 13.80 6.38
CA VAL A 59 22.43 12.95 5.24
C VAL A 59 22.41 13.83 4.01
N LYS A 60 23.14 13.44 2.96
CA LYS A 60 23.08 14.15 1.68
C LYS A 60 21.65 14.09 1.12
N THR A 61 21.11 15.24 0.77
CA THR A 61 19.78 15.36 0.16
C THR A 61 19.96 15.51 -1.34
N LEU A 62 19.40 14.58 -2.11
CA LEU A 62 19.36 14.62 -3.56
C LEU A 62 18.07 15.28 -4.04
N MET A 63 18.08 15.83 -5.24
CA MET A 63 16.89 16.35 -5.89
C MET A 63 16.92 16.21 -7.41
N THR A 64 15.73 16.18 -8.00
CA THR A 64 15.50 16.43 -9.43
C THR A 64 14.48 17.55 -9.57
N GLU A 65 14.66 18.43 -10.55
CA GLU A 65 13.69 19.48 -10.87
C GLU A 65 12.68 19.01 -11.93
N SER A 66 11.50 19.61 -11.92
CA SER A 66 10.55 19.48 -13.02
C SER A 66 11.14 20.02 -14.31
N GLN A 67 10.92 19.32 -15.40
CA GLN A 67 11.56 19.64 -16.68
C GLN A 67 10.55 20.33 -17.59
N ASP A 68 10.23 21.55 -17.20
CA ASP A 68 9.12 22.37 -17.71
C ASP A 68 9.14 22.60 -19.22
N GLU A 69 10.31 22.50 -19.84
CA GLU A 69 10.53 22.64 -21.29
C GLU A 69 10.14 21.38 -22.09
N LEU A 70 10.08 20.23 -21.43
CA LEU A 70 9.83 18.91 -22.03
C LEU A 70 8.43 18.35 -21.70
N ILE A 71 7.65 19.08 -20.90
CA ILE A 71 6.27 18.76 -20.59
C ILE A 71 5.40 19.39 -21.70
N ALA A 72 4.34 18.68 -22.13
CA ALA A 72 3.45 19.18 -23.18
C ALA A 72 2.73 20.47 -22.73
N SER A 73 2.57 21.40 -23.67
CA SER A 73 2.24 22.82 -23.44
C SER A 73 0.95 23.13 -22.66
N SER A 74 0.00 22.19 -22.53
CA SER A 74 -1.23 22.39 -21.73
C SER A 74 -1.03 22.16 -20.21
N GLN A 75 0.02 21.40 -19.81
CA GLN A 75 0.29 21.01 -18.42
C GLN A 75 1.51 21.76 -17.83
N ASN A 76 2.25 22.51 -18.65
CA ASN A 76 3.50 23.20 -18.26
C ASN A 76 3.36 24.09 -17.05
N ASN A 77 2.19 24.65 -16.79
CA ASN A 77 2.01 25.48 -15.61
C ASN A 77 1.92 24.66 -14.30
N LEU A 78 1.45 23.41 -14.30
CA LEU A 78 1.38 22.60 -13.07
C LEU A 78 2.75 22.19 -12.55
N PHE A 79 3.68 21.91 -13.46
CA PHE A 79 5.00 21.42 -13.09
C PHE A 79 6.02 22.52 -12.88
N LYS A 80 5.77 23.73 -13.37
CA LYS A 80 6.77 24.80 -13.34
C LYS A 80 7.46 25.04 -12.01
N GLN A 81 8.80 25.03 -12.05
CA GLN A 81 9.70 25.32 -10.92
C GLN A 81 9.43 24.44 -9.68
N ARG A 82 9.28 23.14 -9.90
CA ARG A 82 9.09 22.16 -8.84
C ARG A 82 10.33 21.30 -8.69
N SER A 83 10.48 20.69 -7.52
CA SER A 83 11.53 19.71 -7.28
C SER A 83 11.05 18.58 -6.37
N PHE A 84 11.63 17.42 -6.59
CA PHE A 84 11.46 16.24 -5.76
C PHE A 84 12.76 16.07 -5.00
N ASN A 85 12.73 16.27 -3.68
CA ASN A 85 13.91 16.21 -2.82
C ASN A 85 13.81 14.97 -1.94
N PHE A 86 14.91 14.25 -1.76
CA PHE A 86 14.93 13.10 -0.87
C PHE A 86 16.26 12.91 -0.16
N SER A 87 16.19 12.38 1.06
CA SER A 87 17.34 11.86 1.79
C SER A 87 17.10 10.41 2.15
N ALA A 88 17.99 9.54 1.68
CA ALA A 88 17.97 8.11 1.98
C ALA A 88 19.07 7.76 2.98
N PHE A 89 18.73 6.94 3.96
CA PHE A 89 19.66 6.38 4.93
C PHE A 89 19.11 5.06 5.46
N SER A 90 19.97 4.26 6.08
CA SER A 90 19.58 3.01 6.72
C SER A 90 19.87 3.05 8.20
N PHE A 91 19.12 2.31 9.00
CA PHE A 91 19.33 2.30 10.44
C PHE A 91 19.05 0.94 11.08
N ASP A 92 19.65 0.70 12.24
CA ASP A 92 19.45 -0.52 13.01
C ASP A 92 18.10 -0.45 13.73
N PRO A 93 17.10 -1.29 13.38
CA PRO A 93 15.79 -1.24 14.02
C PRO A 93 15.83 -1.59 15.53
N SER A 94 16.90 -2.23 16.01
CA SER A 94 17.09 -2.58 17.42
C SER A 94 17.76 -1.48 18.25
N ALA A 95 18.37 -0.48 17.62
CA ALA A 95 19.11 0.59 18.29
C ALA A 95 18.23 1.75 18.79
N GLY A 96 16.90 1.59 18.79
CA GLY A 96 15.94 2.57 19.27
C GLY A 96 15.60 3.67 18.25
N ALA A 97 14.86 4.69 18.71
CA ALA A 97 14.30 5.70 17.82
C ALA A 97 15.37 6.59 17.15
N ILE A 98 15.12 6.94 15.90
CA ILE A 98 15.88 7.95 15.15
C ILE A 98 15.32 9.32 15.48
N THR A 99 16.18 10.27 15.81
CA THR A 99 15.83 11.69 15.84
C THR A 99 16.26 12.33 14.54
N VAL A 100 15.31 12.93 13.83
CA VAL A 100 15.54 13.61 12.55
C VAL A 100 15.43 15.11 12.75
N ARG A 101 16.38 15.87 12.20
CA ARG A 101 16.29 17.32 12.02
C ARG A 101 16.25 17.66 10.54
N VAL A 102 15.31 18.51 10.17
CA VAL A 102 15.21 19.05 8.81
C VAL A 102 15.29 20.57 8.88
N ILE A 103 16.30 21.10 8.20
CA ILE A 103 16.57 22.53 8.09
C ILE A 103 16.07 22.99 6.72
N LYS A 104 15.10 23.91 6.69
CA LYS A 104 14.56 24.52 5.47
C LYS A 104 15.36 25.76 5.09
N LYS A 105 15.78 25.82 3.83
CA LYS A 105 16.27 27.03 3.16
C LYS A 105 15.19 27.54 2.20
N ASN A 106 15.08 28.84 2.02
CA ASN A 106 14.20 29.46 1.02
C ASN A 106 14.72 29.17 -0.41
N MET A 107 13.95 29.59 -1.42
CA MET A 107 14.30 29.35 -2.82
C MET A 107 15.56 30.09 -3.30
N SER A 108 16.07 31.08 -2.55
CA SER A 108 17.37 31.71 -2.82
C SER A 108 18.55 31.04 -2.10
N GLY A 109 18.32 29.91 -1.41
CA GLY A 109 19.32 29.18 -0.65
C GLY A 109 19.65 29.77 0.72
N SER A 110 19.02 30.88 1.10
CA SER A 110 19.10 31.46 2.45
C SER A 110 18.23 30.70 3.43
N LEU A 111 18.44 30.83 4.75
CA LEU A 111 17.59 30.16 5.72
C LEU A 111 16.14 30.67 5.63
N ALA A 112 15.16 29.76 5.64
CA ALA A 112 13.76 30.17 5.71
C ALA A 112 13.46 30.79 7.08
N THR A 113 12.50 31.71 7.13
CA THR A 113 12.00 32.28 8.39
C THR A 113 10.55 31.83 8.60
N ASN A 114 10.10 31.82 9.85
CA ASN A 114 8.70 31.60 10.23
C ASN A 114 8.10 30.27 9.74
N LEU A 115 8.75 29.16 10.05
CA LEU A 115 8.14 27.83 9.97
C LEU A 115 6.95 27.70 10.94
N SER A 116 5.76 28.12 10.52
CA SER A 116 4.52 28.08 11.33
C SER A 116 3.54 27.00 10.90
N ASN A 117 3.56 26.60 9.62
CA ASN A 117 2.67 25.60 9.06
C ASN A 117 3.46 24.49 8.35
N ILE A 118 3.55 23.32 8.99
CA ILE A 118 4.38 22.20 8.58
C ILE A 118 3.59 20.92 8.76
N GLU A 119 3.57 20.10 7.73
CA GLU A 119 3.01 18.75 7.80
C GLU A 119 4.11 17.73 7.63
N VAL A 120 4.12 16.76 8.53
CA VAL A 120 5.07 15.64 8.51
C VAL A 120 4.27 14.35 8.60
N ILE A 121 3.99 13.77 7.44
CA ILE A 121 3.23 12.52 7.35
C ILE A 121 4.17 11.35 7.65
N ASN A 122 3.69 10.36 8.42
CA ASN A 122 4.46 9.21 8.91
C ASN A 122 5.60 9.55 9.89
N SER A 123 5.52 10.67 10.60
CA SER A 123 6.36 10.89 11.79
C SER A 123 5.87 10.10 13.00
N ASP A 124 6.74 9.92 14.00
CA ASP A 124 6.36 9.47 15.33
C ASP A 124 6.43 10.62 16.34
N GLY A 125 5.37 10.73 17.15
CA GLY A 125 5.25 11.78 18.17
C GLY A 125 5.01 13.18 17.59
N SER A 126 5.18 14.20 18.42
CA SER A 126 4.98 15.59 18.03
C SER A 126 6.17 16.16 17.25
N ILE A 127 5.86 17.02 16.27
CA ILE A 127 6.85 17.79 15.53
C ILE A 127 7.31 18.96 16.40
N LYS A 128 8.61 19.03 16.69
CA LYS A 128 9.20 20.11 17.46
C LYS A 128 9.81 21.15 16.52
N LYS A 129 9.37 22.40 16.63
CA LYS A 129 10.08 23.54 16.04
C LYS A 129 11.28 23.87 16.93
N ILE A 130 12.50 23.70 16.42
CA ILE A 130 13.73 23.99 17.17
C ILE A 130 14.09 25.47 17.09
N ASN A 131 13.85 26.08 15.94
CA ASN A 131 14.04 27.51 15.65
C ASN A 131 13.28 27.83 14.35
N ASP A 132 13.48 29.04 13.79
CA ASP A 132 12.68 29.53 12.66
C ASP A 132 12.86 28.79 11.34
N ASN A 133 13.86 27.93 11.22
CA ASN A 133 14.16 27.20 10.00
C ASN A 133 14.34 25.69 10.21
N THR A 134 14.22 25.18 11.43
CA THR A 134 14.53 23.79 11.76
C THR A 134 13.39 23.12 12.51
N ILE A 135 12.99 21.94 12.02
CA ILE A 135 12.10 21.02 12.73
C ILE A 135 12.86 19.79 13.21
N GLU A 136 12.37 19.17 14.28
CA GLU A 136 12.83 17.90 14.81
C GLU A 136 11.65 16.97 15.09
N PHE A 137 11.79 15.69 14.76
CA PHE A 137 10.81 14.66 15.09
C PHE A 137 11.50 13.30 15.25
N LYS A 138 10.73 12.30 15.71
CA LYS A 138 11.23 10.94 15.91
C LYS A 138 10.68 9.98 14.86
N LEU A 139 11.42 8.90 14.64
CA LEU A 139 10.97 7.71 13.92
C LEU A 139 11.32 6.49 14.78
N ASN A 140 10.30 5.72 15.18
CA ASN A 140 10.45 4.53 16.02
C ASN A 140 10.71 3.26 15.19
N ASN A 141 10.32 3.26 13.92
CA ASN A 141 10.42 2.13 12.99
C ASN A 141 10.63 2.64 11.55
N PRO A 142 10.95 1.74 10.60
CA PRO A 142 11.23 2.15 9.23
C PRO A 142 10.00 2.73 8.56
N LYS A 143 10.16 3.93 7.98
CA LYS A 143 9.06 4.69 7.42
C LYS A 143 9.55 5.59 6.29
N TYR A 144 8.65 5.83 5.34
CA TYR A 144 8.81 6.90 4.37
C TYR A 144 8.01 8.11 4.82
N VAL A 145 8.72 9.21 4.99
CA VAL A 145 8.18 10.43 5.61
C VAL A 145 8.08 11.49 4.54
N ALA A 146 6.91 12.11 4.43
CA ALA A 146 6.70 13.27 3.59
C ALA A 146 6.66 14.54 4.44
N ILE A 147 7.42 15.55 4.04
CA ILE A 147 7.58 16.80 4.79
C ILE A 147 7.19 17.95 3.89
N ASN A 148 6.00 18.50 4.16
CA ASN A 148 5.46 19.64 3.43
C ASN A 148 5.56 20.91 4.30
N PHE A 149 6.49 21.79 3.95
CA PHE A 149 6.53 23.13 4.51
C PHE A 149 5.53 24.01 3.76
N LYS A 150 4.41 24.36 4.41
CA LYS A 150 3.30 25.12 3.82
C LYS A 150 3.57 26.63 3.77
N LEU A 151 4.75 26.99 3.28
CA LEU A 151 5.16 28.37 2.99
C LEU A 151 4.62 28.79 1.63
N SER A 152 4.31 30.08 1.45
CA SER A 152 3.76 30.60 0.20
C SER A 152 4.65 30.35 -1.02
N ASP A 153 5.97 30.31 -0.84
CA ASP A 153 6.95 30.02 -1.90
C ASP A 153 7.06 28.53 -2.24
N ASN A 154 6.48 27.66 -1.42
CA ASN A 154 6.47 26.20 -1.58
C ASN A 154 5.09 25.62 -1.93
N GLN A 155 4.07 26.45 -1.99
CA GLN A 155 2.72 26.07 -2.42
C GLN A 155 2.39 26.75 -3.76
N LYS A 156 1.60 26.06 -4.58
CA LYS A 156 1.01 26.63 -5.80
C LYS A 156 -0.43 26.18 -5.91
N SER A 157 -1.34 27.07 -6.31
CA SER A 157 -2.72 26.70 -6.63
C SER A 157 -2.88 26.56 -8.13
N ASN A 158 -3.59 25.52 -8.57
CA ASN A 158 -4.02 25.34 -9.96
C ASN A 158 -5.45 24.81 -9.96
N ASN A 159 -6.39 25.54 -10.57
CA ASN A 159 -7.82 25.20 -10.60
C ASN A 159 -8.43 24.86 -9.23
N GLY A 160 -8.00 25.54 -8.16
CA GLY A 160 -8.50 25.28 -6.80
C GLY A 160 -7.82 24.11 -6.08
N HIS A 161 -6.77 23.52 -6.67
CA HIS A 161 -5.95 22.46 -6.09
C HIS A 161 -4.59 22.98 -5.67
N THR A 162 -4.19 22.67 -4.44
CA THR A 162 -2.86 23.05 -3.93
C THR A 162 -1.86 21.96 -4.26
N VAL A 163 -0.79 22.31 -4.97
CA VAL A 163 0.34 21.43 -5.28
C VAL A 163 1.57 21.84 -4.49
N VAL A 164 2.38 20.85 -4.11
CA VAL A 164 3.63 21.08 -3.36
C VAL A 164 4.77 21.32 -4.35
N LYS A 165 5.45 22.46 -4.25
CA LYS A 165 6.54 22.79 -5.19
C LYS A 165 7.79 21.98 -4.94
N ASN A 166 8.28 21.97 -3.69
CA ASN A 166 9.53 21.32 -3.33
C ASN A 166 9.27 20.38 -2.15
N MET A 167 8.71 19.22 -2.42
CA MET A 167 8.48 18.20 -1.38
C MET A 167 9.82 17.66 -0.89
N MET A 168 9.90 17.42 0.42
CA MET A 168 11.02 16.72 1.03
C MET A 168 10.59 15.34 1.51
N MET A 169 11.23 14.30 0.98
CA MET A 169 11.00 12.90 1.34
C MET A 169 12.16 12.33 2.15
N LEU A 170 11.87 11.54 3.18
CA LEU A 170 12.87 10.73 3.86
C LEU A 170 12.62 9.25 3.58
N PHE A 171 13.66 8.56 3.16
CA PHE A 171 13.66 7.13 2.94
C PHE A 171 14.54 6.46 4.00
N ALA A 172 13.92 6.10 5.13
CA ALA A 172 14.57 5.47 6.26
C ALA A 172 14.29 3.96 6.22
N ASP A 173 15.22 3.20 5.64
CA ASP A 173 15.10 1.74 5.52
C ASP A 173 15.82 1.02 6.67
N PRO A 174 15.35 -0.15 7.15
CA PRO A 174 16.06 -0.90 8.17
C PRO A 174 17.34 -1.49 7.58
N ILE A 175 18.41 -1.63 8.38
CA ILE A 175 19.58 -2.45 8.05
C ILE A 175 19.15 -3.91 8.15
N ASN A 176 19.28 -4.63 7.04
CA ASN A 176 18.85 -6.01 6.89
C ASN A 176 19.77 -6.75 5.90
N ASN A 177 19.89 -8.06 6.07
CA ASN A 177 20.80 -8.87 5.27
C ASN A 177 20.26 -9.20 3.88
N ASP A 178 18.96 -9.06 3.65
CA ASP A 178 18.33 -9.40 2.37
C ASP A 178 18.72 -8.44 1.24
N LEU A 179 19.26 -7.26 1.56
CA LEU A 179 19.75 -6.27 0.59
C LEU A 179 21.27 -6.26 0.43
N ASN A 180 21.99 -7.20 1.07
CA ASN A 180 23.43 -7.32 0.94
C ASN A 180 23.84 -7.77 -0.47
N GLU A 181 25.06 -7.45 -0.86
CA GLU A 181 25.61 -7.88 -2.14
C GLU A 181 25.55 -9.43 -2.27
N PRO A 182 25.06 -9.98 -3.38
CA PRO A 182 25.02 -11.42 -3.58
C PRO A 182 26.41 -12.04 -3.69
N SER A 183 26.55 -13.23 -3.11
CA SER A 183 27.63 -14.17 -3.42
C SER A 183 27.25 -15.07 -4.60
N GLY A 184 28.23 -15.47 -5.41
CA GLY A 184 28.04 -16.45 -6.49
C GLY A 184 29.16 -16.44 -7.51
N SER A 185 29.20 -17.48 -8.36
CA SER A 185 30.05 -17.55 -9.54
C SER A 185 29.48 -16.69 -10.68
N ASN A 186 30.28 -16.41 -11.73
CA ASN A 186 29.86 -15.63 -12.90
C ASN A 186 29.30 -14.22 -12.59
N LYS A 187 30.01 -13.53 -11.71
CA LYS A 187 29.70 -12.17 -11.26
C LYS A 187 30.42 -11.14 -12.13
N VAL A 188 29.67 -10.18 -12.66
CA VAL A 188 30.17 -9.02 -13.40
C VAL A 188 30.00 -7.76 -12.55
N VAL A 189 31.11 -7.14 -12.19
CA VAL A 189 31.09 -5.78 -11.62
C VAL A 189 31.11 -4.80 -12.80
N TYR A 190 30.04 -4.02 -12.94
CA TYR A 190 29.90 -3.10 -14.06
C TYR A 190 31.00 -2.04 -14.04
N SER A 191 31.47 -1.70 -15.24
CA SER A 191 32.41 -0.62 -15.52
C SER A 191 32.15 -0.07 -16.93
N SER A 192 32.79 1.06 -17.26
CA SER A 192 32.83 1.60 -18.61
C SER A 192 33.61 0.73 -19.62
N SER A 193 34.06 -0.47 -19.29
CA SER A 193 34.55 -1.44 -20.28
C SER A 193 33.63 -2.65 -20.43
N THR A 194 32.57 -2.74 -19.64
CA THR A 194 31.62 -3.86 -19.69
C THR A 194 30.80 -3.80 -20.97
N SER A 195 30.69 -4.93 -21.65
CA SER A 195 29.89 -5.11 -22.87
C SER A 195 28.49 -5.65 -22.56
N GLN A 196 27.53 -5.43 -23.46
CA GLN A 196 26.17 -5.96 -23.33
C GLN A 196 26.15 -7.50 -23.27
N THR A 197 27.07 -8.16 -23.99
CA THR A 197 27.20 -9.62 -23.94
C THR A 197 27.64 -10.11 -22.57
N GLN A 198 28.56 -9.41 -21.90
CA GLN A 198 28.95 -9.75 -20.53
C GLN A 198 27.78 -9.59 -19.56
N LEU A 199 26.97 -8.53 -19.71
CA LEU A 199 25.78 -8.33 -18.86
C LEU A 199 24.74 -9.43 -19.06
N ARG A 200 24.40 -9.77 -20.31
CA ARG A 200 23.41 -10.83 -20.61
C ARG A 200 23.85 -12.21 -20.11
N ASN A 201 25.15 -12.47 -20.14
CA ASN A 201 25.71 -13.75 -19.74
C ASN A 201 26.01 -13.82 -18.23
N ALA A 202 25.82 -12.76 -17.47
CA ALA A 202 26.13 -12.72 -16.03
C ALA A 202 24.98 -13.29 -15.19
N ASP A 203 25.32 -14.10 -14.19
CA ASP A 203 24.36 -14.52 -13.17
C ASP A 203 24.12 -13.38 -12.16
N ILE A 204 25.17 -12.59 -11.91
CA ILE A 204 25.18 -11.49 -10.96
C ILE A 204 25.79 -10.26 -11.63
N ILE A 205 25.07 -9.14 -11.61
CA ILE A 205 25.53 -7.83 -12.06
C ILE A 205 25.60 -6.90 -10.85
N VAL A 206 26.78 -6.32 -10.60
CA VAL A 206 27.03 -5.42 -9.47
C VAL A 206 27.38 -4.02 -9.95
N PHE A 207 26.63 -3.02 -9.47
CA PHE A 207 26.98 -1.62 -9.58
C PHE A 207 27.51 -1.12 -8.23
N ARG A 208 28.77 -0.67 -8.22
CA ARG A 208 29.43 -0.07 -7.05
C ARG A 208 28.96 1.35 -6.80
N ASP A 209 29.38 1.95 -5.69
CA ASP A 209 29.16 3.37 -5.44
C ASP A 209 29.71 4.24 -6.58
N GLY A 210 29.04 5.36 -6.84
CA GLY A 210 29.39 6.26 -7.95
C GLY A 210 28.34 6.29 -9.07
N TYR A 211 28.65 7.05 -10.12
CA TYR A 211 27.76 7.32 -11.24
C TYR A 211 28.09 6.43 -12.44
N HIS A 212 27.10 5.69 -12.93
CA HIS A 212 27.21 4.72 -14.02
C HIS A 212 26.27 5.14 -15.16
N ASN A 213 26.79 5.81 -16.17
CA ASN A 213 26.00 6.21 -17.33
C ASN A 213 25.87 5.05 -18.32
N VAL A 214 24.82 4.25 -18.17
CA VAL A 214 24.53 3.10 -19.05
C VAL A 214 23.91 3.58 -20.36
N VAL A 215 23.11 4.65 -20.33
CA VAL A 215 22.49 5.22 -21.54
C VAL A 215 23.53 5.64 -22.57
N SER A 216 24.62 6.31 -22.16
CA SER A 216 25.67 6.72 -23.12
C SER A 216 26.39 5.55 -23.79
N ARG A 217 26.21 4.33 -23.25
CA ARG A 217 26.89 3.10 -23.67
C ARG A 217 26.02 2.24 -24.55
N PHE A 218 24.76 2.05 -24.16
CA PHE A 218 23.84 1.13 -24.81
C PHE A 218 22.61 1.85 -25.37
N GLY A 219 22.59 3.19 -25.35
CA GLY A 219 21.45 3.98 -25.74
C GLY A 219 20.21 3.62 -24.92
N ASN A 220 19.07 3.60 -25.60
CA ASN A 220 17.79 3.25 -24.99
C ASN A 220 17.61 1.74 -24.79
N ASP A 221 18.59 0.88 -25.10
CA ASP A 221 18.51 -0.55 -24.79
C ASP A 221 18.81 -0.88 -23.32
N GLY A 222 19.43 0.05 -22.58
CA GLY A 222 19.70 -0.10 -21.16
C GLY A 222 20.47 -1.38 -20.80
N ILE A 223 20.19 -1.92 -19.62
CA ILE A 223 20.76 -3.16 -19.09
C ILE A 223 19.85 -4.33 -19.50
N ARG A 224 20.36 -5.20 -20.37
CA ARG A 224 19.64 -6.42 -20.79
C ARG A 224 20.07 -7.61 -19.94
N ILE A 225 19.10 -8.29 -19.33
CA ILE A 225 19.30 -9.42 -18.43
C ILE A 225 18.54 -10.67 -18.90
N THR A 226 19.00 -11.83 -18.45
CA THR A 226 18.40 -13.13 -18.74
C THR A 226 17.74 -13.72 -17.49
N SER A 227 17.05 -14.85 -17.65
CA SER A 227 16.34 -15.51 -16.54
C SER A 227 17.30 -15.92 -15.43
N GLY A 228 16.91 -15.74 -14.17
CA GLY A 228 17.76 -16.08 -13.02
C GLY A 228 18.76 -14.99 -12.60
N ALA A 229 18.91 -13.91 -13.38
CA ALA A 229 19.88 -12.87 -13.11
C ALA A 229 19.59 -12.09 -11.81
N LYS A 230 20.66 -11.72 -11.11
CA LYS A 230 20.63 -10.83 -9.94
C LYS A 230 21.32 -9.51 -10.26
N VAL A 231 20.59 -8.41 -10.21
CA VAL A 231 21.12 -7.05 -10.38
C VAL A 231 21.16 -6.37 -9.03
N TRP A 232 22.37 -6.06 -8.54
CA TRP A 232 22.58 -5.43 -7.25
C TRP A 232 23.16 -4.03 -7.37
N LEU A 233 22.50 -3.06 -6.73
CA LEU A 233 22.87 -1.65 -6.73
C LEU A 233 23.37 -1.26 -5.33
N ALA A 234 24.67 -1.02 -5.21
CA ALA A 234 25.29 -0.62 -3.94
C ALA A 234 24.65 0.66 -3.35
N PRO A 235 24.66 0.84 -2.02
CA PRO A 235 24.34 2.13 -1.43
C PRO A 235 25.27 3.22 -2.00
N GLY A 236 24.71 4.23 -2.66
CA GLY A 236 25.48 5.29 -3.32
C GLY A 236 25.74 5.06 -4.81
N ALA A 237 25.32 3.93 -5.37
CA ALA A 237 25.31 3.71 -6.82
C ALA A 237 24.19 4.55 -7.46
N VAL A 238 24.50 5.30 -8.50
CA VAL A 238 23.54 5.93 -9.40
C VAL A 238 23.73 5.32 -10.78
N VAL A 239 22.77 4.52 -11.21
CA VAL A 239 22.77 3.82 -12.50
C VAL A 239 21.84 4.59 -13.43
N ALA A 240 22.41 5.38 -14.33
CA ALA A 240 21.63 6.11 -15.31
C ALA A 240 21.27 5.19 -16.48
N GLY A 241 20.03 4.72 -16.53
CA GLY A 241 19.54 3.74 -17.50
C GLY A 241 18.24 3.04 -17.08
N SER A 242 17.90 1.98 -17.80
CA SER A 242 16.77 1.07 -17.56
C SER A 242 17.25 -0.38 -17.49
N ILE A 243 16.39 -1.29 -17.00
CA ILE A 243 16.65 -2.73 -16.93
C ILE A 243 15.54 -3.48 -17.68
N ALA A 244 15.90 -4.49 -18.47
CA ALA A 244 14.90 -5.39 -19.02
C ALA A 244 15.37 -6.79 -19.37
N GLY A 245 14.36 -7.67 -19.45
CA GLY A 245 14.54 -9.04 -19.87
C GLY A 245 14.83 -9.17 -21.35
N VAL A 246 15.49 -10.26 -21.71
CA VAL A 246 15.61 -10.77 -23.08
C VAL A 246 14.89 -12.10 -23.15
N ASN A 247 14.13 -12.34 -24.22
CA ASN A 247 13.43 -13.61 -24.39
C ASN A 247 14.38 -14.80 -24.60
N SER A 248 13.85 -16.02 -24.54
CA SER A 248 14.61 -17.27 -24.65
C SER A 248 15.41 -17.43 -25.95
N ASN A 249 15.06 -16.68 -27.00
CA ASN A 249 15.73 -16.70 -28.31
C ASN A 249 16.71 -15.54 -28.47
N ASN A 250 17.01 -14.81 -27.39
CA ASN A 250 17.88 -13.62 -27.39
C ASN A 250 17.38 -12.50 -28.33
N GLN A 251 16.07 -12.46 -28.62
CA GLN A 251 15.43 -11.43 -29.44
C GLN A 251 15.00 -10.26 -28.55
N THR A 252 15.22 -9.05 -29.03
CA THR A 252 14.71 -7.80 -28.46
C THR A 252 13.23 -7.61 -28.84
N GLY A 253 12.40 -7.07 -27.94
CA GLY A 253 10.96 -6.80 -28.19
C GLY A 253 9.97 -7.63 -27.37
N PHE A 254 10.43 -8.71 -26.74
CA PHE A 254 9.68 -9.47 -25.73
C PHE A 254 10.47 -9.38 -24.42
N ASN A 255 10.22 -8.34 -23.64
CA ASN A 255 10.99 -8.01 -22.45
C ASN A 255 10.66 -8.96 -21.28
N VAL A 256 11.02 -10.25 -21.40
CA VAL A 256 10.63 -11.33 -20.47
C VAL A 256 11.89 -12.03 -19.93
N ALA A 257 12.11 -11.98 -18.61
CA ALA A 257 13.12 -12.80 -17.92
C ALA A 257 12.62 -13.22 -16.53
N PRO A 258 12.12 -14.46 -16.35
CA PRO A 258 11.66 -14.94 -15.05
C PRO A 258 12.78 -15.19 -14.04
N ASN A 259 12.39 -15.34 -12.76
CA ASN A 259 13.29 -15.66 -11.64
C ASN A 259 14.42 -14.63 -11.43
N VAL A 260 14.13 -13.36 -11.70
CA VAL A 260 15.09 -12.26 -11.59
C VAL A 260 15.00 -11.58 -10.23
N GLU A 261 16.15 -11.16 -9.70
CA GLU A 261 16.20 -10.28 -8.53
C GLU A 261 16.85 -8.93 -8.89
N ILE A 262 16.21 -7.81 -8.55
CA ILE A 262 16.78 -6.46 -8.70
C ILE A 262 16.71 -5.76 -7.35
N TYR A 263 17.84 -5.54 -6.69
CA TYR A 263 17.81 -5.11 -5.31
C TYR A 263 19.04 -4.34 -4.85
N GLY A 264 18.98 -3.79 -3.65
CA GLY A 264 20.04 -3.02 -3.03
C GLY A 264 19.51 -1.70 -2.50
N ARG A 265 20.35 -0.67 -2.49
CA ARG A 265 20.01 0.67 -1.95
C ARG A 265 20.47 1.80 -2.85
N GLY A 266 20.87 1.48 -4.09
CA GLY A 266 21.21 2.47 -5.10
C GLY A 266 19.99 3.01 -5.84
N LEU A 267 20.26 3.94 -6.74
CA LEU A 267 19.30 4.65 -7.57
C LEU A 267 19.43 4.17 -9.03
N LEU A 268 18.35 3.62 -9.58
CA LEU A 268 18.14 3.50 -11.03
C LEU A 268 17.49 4.79 -11.52
N TYR A 269 18.15 5.49 -12.44
CA TYR A 269 17.83 6.87 -12.81
C TYR A 269 17.62 6.97 -14.31
N MET A 270 16.41 7.36 -14.74
CA MET A 270 16.10 7.43 -16.18
C MET A 270 16.42 8.78 -16.81
N GLY A 271 16.92 9.74 -16.06
CA GLY A 271 17.03 11.11 -16.55
C GLY A 271 18.01 11.35 -17.70
N GLU A 272 18.88 10.38 -18.02
CA GLU A 272 19.82 10.45 -19.15
C GLU A 272 19.26 9.92 -20.48
N HIS A 273 18.11 9.23 -20.50
CA HIS A 273 17.44 8.73 -21.72
C HIS A 273 16.99 9.84 -22.69
N ARG A 274 17.29 11.10 -22.36
CA ARG A 274 16.79 12.33 -22.96
C ARG A 274 17.68 12.90 -24.08
N ASN A 275 18.91 12.41 -24.27
CA ASN A 275 19.89 13.02 -25.19
C ASN A 275 20.30 12.09 -26.35
N ASN A 276 19.64 12.21 -27.51
CA ASN A 276 20.35 11.97 -28.78
C ASN A 276 19.92 12.95 -29.88
N PRO A 277 20.47 14.17 -29.91
CA PRO A 277 20.19 15.17 -30.96
C PRO A 277 20.59 14.73 -32.38
N ASN A 278 21.27 13.59 -32.55
CA ASN A 278 21.67 13.04 -33.85
C ASN A 278 20.81 11.85 -34.30
N SER A 279 19.79 11.45 -33.54
CA SER A 279 18.80 10.46 -33.98
C SER A 279 17.52 11.18 -34.45
N PRO A 280 17.12 11.05 -35.72
CA PRO A 280 15.92 11.67 -36.28
C PRO A 280 14.60 11.31 -35.57
N ASN A 281 14.63 10.34 -34.65
CA ASN A 281 13.45 9.86 -33.92
C ASN A 281 13.41 10.32 -32.45
N SER A 282 14.26 11.27 -32.03
CA SER A 282 14.34 11.76 -30.64
C SER A 282 13.47 13.01 -30.37
N GLY A 283 12.32 13.12 -31.03
CA GLY A 283 11.34 14.15 -30.72
C GLY A 283 10.83 14.04 -29.27
N PRO A 284 10.21 15.10 -28.69
CA PRO A 284 9.59 15.01 -27.38
C PRO A 284 8.66 13.79 -27.39
N PHE A 285 8.82 12.92 -26.39
CA PHE A 285 8.29 11.55 -26.24
C PHE A 285 6.75 11.39 -26.30
N TRP A 286 6.05 12.31 -26.96
CA TRP A 286 4.62 12.40 -27.13
C TRP A 286 4.21 12.15 -28.59
N ARG A 287 4.57 10.99 -29.13
CA ARG A 287 3.83 10.40 -30.25
C ARG A 287 3.31 9.02 -29.87
N PRO A 288 2.15 8.96 -29.18
CA PRO A 288 1.39 7.71 -29.01
C PRO A 288 1.01 7.05 -30.35
N ASP A 289 1.12 7.82 -31.44
CA ASP A 289 0.75 7.53 -32.81
C ASP A 289 1.95 7.29 -33.74
N ASP A 290 3.17 7.14 -33.21
CA ASP A 290 4.31 6.67 -34.00
C ASP A 290 4.39 5.13 -33.92
N PRO A 291 3.82 4.40 -34.90
CA PRO A 291 3.93 2.94 -34.96
C PRO A 291 5.38 2.46 -35.06
N ASP A 292 6.32 3.29 -35.55
CA ASP A 292 7.73 2.90 -35.61
C ASP A 292 8.39 2.98 -34.22
N PHE A 293 7.89 3.81 -33.31
CA PHE A 293 8.49 3.99 -31.97
C PHE A 293 8.19 2.82 -31.03
N VAL A 294 6.94 2.31 -31.06
CA VAL A 294 6.50 1.12 -30.28
C VAL A 294 7.11 -0.18 -30.82
N HIS A 295 7.57 -0.17 -32.08
CA HIS A 295 8.19 -1.32 -32.74
C HIS A 295 9.73 -1.22 -32.87
N SER A 296 10.35 -0.11 -32.48
CA SER A 296 11.80 0.13 -32.63
C SER A 296 12.69 -0.66 -31.65
N GLY A 297 12.14 -1.40 -30.69
CA GLY A 297 12.91 -2.17 -29.71
C GLY A 297 13.55 -1.35 -28.58
N ALA A 298 13.43 -0.02 -28.60
CA ALA A 298 13.90 0.88 -27.55
C ALA A 298 13.09 0.72 -26.25
N MET A 299 13.79 0.70 -25.11
CA MET A 299 13.16 0.58 -23.78
C MET A 299 12.55 1.92 -23.39
N THR A 300 11.26 1.93 -23.05
CA THR A 300 10.62 3.12 -22.48
C THR A 300 10.39 2.99 -20.98
N GLU A 301 10.23 1.78 -20.45
CA GLU A 301 10.04 1.56 -19.01
C GLU A 301 11.35 1.54 -18.21
N ALA A 302 11.31 1.90 -16.93
CA ALA A 302 12.48 1.81 -16.06
C ALA A 302 12.90 0.36 -15.80
N ILE A 303 11.91 -0.49 -15.52
CA ILE A 303 12.08 -1.93 -15.38
C ILE A 303 11.03 -2.62 -16.26
N SER A 304 11.48 -3.21 -17.36
CA SER A 304 10.63 -3.90 -18.34
C SER A 304 10.87 -5.40 -18.28
N LEU A 305 10.01 -6.09 -17.52
CA LEU A 305 10.00 -7.55 -17.36
C LEU A 305 8.57 -8.07 -17.60
N ASN A 306 7.90 -7.49 -18.60
CA ASN A 306 6.51 -7.78 -18.92
C ASN A 306 6.30 -9.28 -19.16
N GLY A 307 5.38 -9.92 -18.43
CA GLY A 307 5.11 -11.35 -18.52
C GLY A 307 6.12 -12.27 -17.80
N ALA A 308 7.18 -11.73 -17.20
CA ALA A 308 8.11 -12.52 -16.40
C ALA A 308 7.50 -12.93 -15.05
N LYS A 309 7.68 -14.20 -14.68
CA LYS A 309 7.25 -14.74 -13.38
C LYS A 309 8.36 -14.68 -12.33
N ASN A 310 8.00 -14.65 -11.05
CA ASN A 310 8.97 -14.68 -9.93
C ASN A 310 10.02 -13.55 -10.03
N VAL A 311 9.57 -12.32 -10.23
CA VAL A 311 10.47 -11.14 -10.24
C VAL A 311 10.48 -10.52 -8.86
N ASN A 312 11.66 -10.35 -8.26
CA ASN A 312 11.81 -9.80 -6.92
C ASN A 312 12.58 -8.48 -6.96
N ILE A 313 11.91 -7.36 -6.69
CA ILE A 313 12.48 -6.01 -6.74
C ILE A 313 12.46 -5.42 -5.33
N ARG A 314 13.64 -5.15 -4.76
CA ARG A 314 13.73 -4.77 -3.33
C ARG A 314 14.66 -3.61 -3.03
N GLY A 315 14.20 -2.65 -2.23
CA GLY A 315 15.04 -1.63 -1.60
C GLY A 315 15.59 -0.53 -2.52
N ILE A 316 15.61 -0.72 -3.83
CA ILE A 316 16.14 0.28 -4.76
C ILE A 316 15.26 1.53 -4.84
N ILE A 317 15.87 2.59 -5.36
CA ILE A 317 15.20 3.83 -5.73
C ILE A 317 15.13 3.86 -7.26
N VAL A 318 13.98 4.20 -7.84
CA VAL A 318 13.76 4.35 -9.28
C VAL A 318 13.26 5.77 -9.55
N GLY A 319 14.07 6.58 -10.22
CA GLY A 319 13.86 8.02 -10.25
C GLY A 319 13.78 8.60 -11.64
N ASP A 320 13.02 9.69 -11.73
CA ASP A 320 12.97 10.56 -12.90
C ASP A 320 12.49 9.79 -14.14
N LEU A 321 11.36 9.09 -14.00
CA LEU A 321 10.77 8.24 -15.04
C LEU A 321 10.41 9.01 -16.32
N MET A 322 10.66 8.38 -17.47
CA MET A 322 10.31 8.91 -18.80
C MET A 322 8.98 8.36 -19.33
N TRP A 323 8.58 7.19 -18.83
CA TRP A 323 7.39 6.44 -19.21
C TRP A 323 7.00 5.52 -18.03
N HIS A 324 6.25 4.45 -18.28
CA HIS A 324 5.84 3.51 -17.23
C HIS A 324 7.02 3.08 -16.33
N GLY A 325 6.79 3.04 -15.02
CA GLY A 325 7.82 2.71 -14.04
C GLY A 325 8.25 1.26 -14.08
N ILE A 326 7.53 0.42 -13.32
CA ILE A 326 7.87 -1.01 -13.16
C ILE A 326 6.79 -1.85 -13.81
N VAL A 327 7.17 -2.66 -14.80
CA VAL A 327 6.27 -3.57 -15.50
C VAL A 327 6.79 -4.98 -15.35
N VAL A 328 6.05 -5.85 -14.66
CA VAL A 328 6.42 -7.25 -14.40
C VAL A 328 5.22 -8.17 -14.63
N GLY A 329 5.46 -9.47 -14.82
CA GLY A 329 4.40 -10.48 -14.90
C GLY A 329 3.85 -10.89 -13.52
N SER A 330 3.45 -12.14 -13.38
CA SER A 330 2.86 -12.67 -12.14
C SER A 330 3.91 -13.09 -11.09
N ASP A 331 3.43 -13.36 -9.88
CA ASP A 331 4.23 -13.92 -8.78
C ASP A 331 5.42 -13.02 -8.39
N ALA A 332 5.27 -11.71 -8.57
CA ALA A 332 6.32 -10.74 -8.27
C ALA A 332 6.29 -10.28 -6.82
N VAL A 333 7.44 -9.87 -6.28
CA VAL A 333 7.55 -9.19 -4.99
C VAL A 333 8.22 -7.84 -5.22
N ILE A 334 7.52 -6.76 -4.88
CA ILE A 334 8.03 -5.39 -4.94
C ILE A 334 7.97 -4.80 -3.53
N ASP A 335 9.12 -4.73 -2.87
CA ASP A 335 9.21 -4.40 -1.44
C ASP A 335 10.28 -3.35 -1.15
N ARG A 336 9.94 -2.30 -0.39
CA ARG A 336 10.86 -1.20 -0.08
C ARG A 336 11.35 -0.41 -1.30
N VAL A 337 10.58 -0.35 -2.37
CA VAL A 337 10.91 0.40 -3.59
C VAL A 337 10.38 1.84 -3.50
N LYS A 338 11.18 2.80 -3.94
CA LYS A 338 10.80 4.21 -4.03
C LYS A 338 10.79 4.61 -5.50
N ILE A 339 9.66 5.11 -6.02
CA ILE A 339 9.52 5.46 -7.44
C ILE A 339 8.87 6.82 -7.66
N TRP A 340 9.39 7.63 -8.61
CA TRP A 340 8.78 8.90 -9.02
C TRP A 340 9.09 9.29 -10.47
N GLY A 341 8.18 10.06 -11.09
CA GLY A 341 8.39 10.72 -12.38
C GLY A 341 7.79 12.13 -12.46
N TRP A 342 8.04 12.83 -13.57
CA TRP A 342 7.53 14.18 -13.88
C TRP A 342 6.64 14.25 -15.13
N HIS A 343 6.81 13.30 -16.05
CA HIS A 343 6.14 13.25 -17.35
C HIS A 343 4.81 12.49 -17.26
N GLY A 344 3.82 12.79 -18.11
CA GLY A 344 2.63 11.95 -18.24
C GLY A 344 2.98 10.52 -18.68
N ASN A 345 2.07 9.56 -18.52
CA ASN A 345 2.33 8.12 -18.77
C ASN A 345 3.44 7.53 -17.88
N ASN A 346 3.76 8.20 -16.76
CA ASN A 346 4.60 7.63 -15.71
C ASN A 346 3.72 6.84 -14.73
N ASP A 347 3.27 5.67 -15.19
CA ASP A 347 2.58 4.69 -14.37
C ASP A 347 3.51 4.25 -13.22
N GLY A 348 2.93 3.97 -12.06
CA GLY A 348 3.68 3.55 -10.88
C GLY A 348 4.24 2.14 -11.06
N MET A 349 3.41 1.14 -10.77
CA MET A 349 3.80 -0.27 -10.80
C MET A 349 2.68 -1.10 -11.42
N ARG A 350 3.05 -1.96 -12.38
CA ARG A 350 2.14 -2.86 -13.08
C ARG A 350 2.58 -4.32 -12.92
N PRO A 351 2.52 -4.88 -11.71
CA PRO A 351 2.69 -6.32 -11.53
C PRO A 351 1.42 -7.06 -11.93
N GLY A 352 1.57 -8.31 -12.37
CA GLY A 352 0.46 -9.23 -12.67
C GLY A 352 0.00 -10.01 -11.44
N ASP A 353 -0.81 -11.04 -11.69
CA ASP A 353 -1.49 -11.84 -10.66
C ASP A 353 -0.54 -12.41 -9.59
N ASN A 354 -1.07 -12.65 -8.38
CA ASN A 354 -0.36 -13.22 -7.23
C ASN A 354 0.87 -12.42 -6.77
N SER A 355 1.02 -11.17 -7.23
CA SER A 355 2.14 -10.34 -6.83
C SER A 355 1.90 -9.64 -5.50
N ILE A 356 2.97 -9.36 -4.77
CA ILE A 356 2.97 -8.66 -3.48
C ILE A 356 3.70 -7.33 -3.65
N VAL A 357 3.03 -6.22 -3.35
CA VAL A 357 3.58 -4.86 -3.43
C VAL A 357 3.50 -4.17 -2.08
N LYS A 358 4.60 -4.11 -1.33
CA LYS A 358 4.55 -3.60 0.05
C LYS A 358 5.66 -2.64 0.45
N ASN A 359 5.36 -1.77 1.42
CA ASN A 359 6.33 -0.82 1.99
C ASN A 359 6.97 0.07 0.92
N ASN A 360 6.21 0.52 -0.08
CA ASN A 360 6.74 1.31 -1.19
C ASN A 360 6.39 2.80 -1.05
N PHE A 361 7.17 3.65 -1.71
CA PHE A 361 6.79 5.03 -2.03
C PHE A 361 6.58 5.15 -3.53
N ILE A 362 5.44 5.72 -3.96
CA ILE A 362 5.04 5.77 -5.36
C ILE A 362 4.52 7.17 -5.68
N ARG A 363 5.20 7.91 -6.54
CA ARG A 363 4.72 9.19 -7.10
C ARG A 363 4.46 9.03 -8.60
N PRO A 364 3.32 8.47 -8.99
CA PRO A 364 2.99 8.33 -10.39
C PRO A 364 2.50 9.65 -10.96
N VAL A 365 2.63 9.81 -12.27
CA VAL A 365 1.98 10.89 -13.04
C VAL A 365 0.89 10.33 -13.95
N ASP A 366 0.51 9.09 -13.66
CA ASP A 366 -0.56 8.33 -14.29
C ASP A 366 -1.04 7.27 -13.28
N ASP A 367 -1.57 6.14 -13.76
CA ASP A 367 -2.06 5.05 -12.93
C ASP A 367 -1.00 4.54 -11.94
N ALA A 368 -1.32 4.50 -10.65
CA ALA A 368 -0.43 3.95 -9.63
C ALA A 368 -0.37 2.42 -9.72
N PHE A 369 -1.55 1.78 -9.83
CA PHE A 369 -1.72 0.34 -9.95
C PHE A 369 -2.83 -0.03 -10.92
N TYR A 370 -2.62 -1.15 -11.60
CA TYR A 370 -3.64 -1.84 -12.38
C TYR A 370 -4.23 -2.98 -11.55
N ALA A 371 -5.53 -3.23 -11.70
CA ALA A 371 -6.21 -4.33 -11.03
C ALA A 371 -5.84 -5.70 -11.64
N PHE A 372 -4.60 -6.18 -11.46
CA PHE A 372 -4.13 -7.48 -11.95
C PHE A 372 -3.81 -8.44 -10.79
N GLY A 373 -4.82 -8.75 -9.98
CA GLY A 373 -4.73 -9.85 -9.01
C GLY A 373 -3.63 -9.71 -7.94
N MET A 374 -3.18 -8.49 -7.67
CA MET A 374 -2.05 -8.22 -6.77
C MET A 374 -2.52 -7.80 -5.36
N THR A 375 -1.71 -8.11 -4.35
CA THR A 375 -1.92 -7.65 -2.98
C THR A 375 -0.90 -6.57 -2.62
N GLY A 376 -1.40 -5.43 -2.13
CA GLY A 376 -0.61 -4.31 -1.68
C GLY A 376 -0.78 -4.04 -0.18
N ASP A 377 0.32 -3.70 0.50
CA ASP A 377 0.30 -3.36 1.93
C ASP A 377 1.27 -2.22 2.27
N ASN A 378 0.85 -1.29 3.13
CA ASN A 378 1.69 -0.22 3.67
C ASN A 378 2.42 0.60 2.59
N ASN A 379 1.73 0.93 1.50
CA ASN A 379 2.27 1.78 0.43
C ASN A 379 1.94 3.26 0.70
N LEU A 380 2.89 4.15 0.42
CA LEU A 380 2.71 5.60 0.44
C LEU A 380 2.67 6.13 -1.00
N ILE A 381 1.54 6.71 -1.39
CA ILE A 381 1.29 7.14 -2.77
C ILE A 381 1.09 8.64 -2.83
N TRP A 382 1.75 9.32 -3.76
CA TRP A 382 1.57 10.73 -4.04
C TRP A 382 1.16 10.90 -5.51
N PRO A 383 -0.14 10.79 -5.83
CA PRO A 383 -0.61 10.84 -7.21
C PRO A 383 -0.55 12.27 -7.76
N SER A 384 -0.06 12.40 -8.99
CA SER A 384 -0.04 13.67 -9.72
C SER A 384 -1.41 13.97 -10.37
N TYR A 385 -1.43 14.76 -11.43
CA TYR A 385 -2.65 15.25 -12.08
C TYR A 385 -3.45 14.22 -12.91
N ASN A 386 -2.87 13.06 -13.26
CA ASN A 386 -3.48 12.06 -14.13
C ASN A 386 -3.35 10.65 -13.53
N GLY A 387 -4.32 9.80 -13.87
CA GLY A 387 -4.39 8.39 -13.51
C GLY A 387 -4.95 8.11 -12.12
N ALA A 388 -5.41 6.89 -11.90
CA ALA A 388 -6.05 6.47 -10.66
C ALA A 388 -5.04 5.86 -9.68
N ILE A 389 -5.43 5.74 -8.41
CA ILE A 389 -4.69 4.85 -7.49
C ILE A 389 -4.85 3.40 -7.93
N VAL A 390 -6.09 3.00 -8.24
CA VAL A 390 -6.42 1.71 -8.84
C VAL A 390 -7.19 1.94 -10.13
N THR A 391 -6.62 1.54 -11.27
CA THR A 391 -7.33 1.48 -12.55
C THR A 391 -7.91 0.10 -12.80
N ALA A 392 -9.18 0.06 -13.19
CA ALA A 392 -9.87 -1.15 -13.60
C ALA A 392 -9.59 -1.55 -15.07
N GLY A 393 -8.95 -0.69 -15.88
CA GLY A 393 -8.84 -0.86 -17.34
C GLY A 393 -7.40 -0.85 -17.88
N TRP A 394 -7.17 -0.78 -19.19
CA TRP A 394 -7.91 -0.04 -20.23
C TRP A 394 -8.71 -0.89 -21.25
N VAL A 395 -9.55 -0.22 -22.07
CA VAL A 395 -10.34 -0.78 -23.19
C VAL A 395 -9.54 -1.75 -24.06
N GLY A 396 -10.18 -2.87 -24.45
CA GLY A 396 -9.73 -3.71 -25.55
C GLY A 396 -8.48 -4.55 -25.27
N LYS A 397 -8.01 -4.59 -24.03
CA LYS A 397 -6.81 -5.36 -23.66
C LYS A 397 -7.12 -6.70 -23.00
N TYR A 398 -7.87 -6.70 -21.89
CA TYR A 398 -8.09 -7.89 -21.05
C TYR A 398 -9.15 -7.61 -19.96
N ASN A 399 -9.69 -8.68 -19.37
CA ASN A 399 -10.40 -8.60 -18.10
C ASN A 399 -9.41 -8.35 -16.96
N THR A 400 -9.88 -7.70 -15.90
CA THR A 400 -9.07 -7.31 -14.73
C THR A 400 -9.79 -7.65 -13.43
N GLY A 401 -9.14 -7.49 -12.29
CA GLY A 401 -9.75 -7.75 -10.99
C GLY A 401 -8.78 -8.23 -9.92
N GLY A 402 -9.33 -8.66 -8.79
CA GLY A 402 -8.61 -9.37 -7.72
C GLY A 402 -7.56 -8.57 -6.96
N ILE A 403 -7.53 -7.24 -7.11
CA ILE A 403 -6.57 -6.38 -6.41
C ILE A 403 -7.03 -6.11 -4.98
N GLN A 404 -6.09 -6.19 -4.03
CA GLN A 404 -6.33 -5.92 -2.62
C GLN A 404 -5.30 -4.92 -2.12
N LEU A 405 -5.72 -3.78 -1.57
CA LEU A 405 -4.83 -2.80 -0.96
C LEU A 405 -5.16 -2.64 0.52
N THR A 406 -4.16 -2.76 1.38
CA THR A 406 -4.30 -2.58 2.83
C THR A 406 -3.32 -1.53 3.34
N ASN A 407 -3.67 -0.85 4.44
CA ASN A 407 -2.80 0.09 5.16
C ASN A 407 -2.17 1.18 4.24
N THR A 408 -2.87 1.57 3.18
CA THR A 408 -2.32 2.45 2.15
C THR A 408 -2.52 3.92 2.52
N LYS A 409 -1.50 4.73 2.28
CA LYS A 409 -1.51 6.16 2.56
C LYS A 409 -1.40 6.92 1.25
N VAL A 410 -2.30 7.87 1.02
CA VAL A 410 -2.26 8.78 -0.12
C VAL A 410 -2.00 10.18 0.39
N ILE A 411 -1.02 10.87 -0.17
CA ILE A 411 -0.65 12.22 0.25
C ILE A 411 -0.74 13.18 -0.92
N TYR A 412 -1.33 14.35 -0.67
CA TYR A 412 -1.34 15.51 -1.57
C TYR A 412 -1.74 15.17 -3.00
N PRO A 413 -2.90 14.55 -3.24
CA PRO A 413 -3.35 14.25 -4.60
C PRO A 413 -3.47 15.52 -5.45
N GLU A 414 -2.92 15.49 -6.67
CA GLU A 414 -2.76 16.68 -7.52
C GLU A 414 -3.71 16.73 -8.73
N TRP A 415 -4.72 15.85 -8.77
CA TRP A 415 -5.76 15.86 -9.81
C TRP A 415 -6.49 17.21 -9.86
N THR A 416 -6.68 17.75 -11.06
CA THR A 416 -7.38 19.03 -11.27
C THR A 416 -8.79 18.87 -11.84
N GLY A 417 -9.26 17.64 -11.97
CA GLY A 417 -10.53 17.27 -12.57
C GLY A 417 -10.68 15.76 -12.63
N LYS A 418 -11.90 15.24 -12.47
CA LYS A 418 -12.16 13.79 -12.47
C LYS A 418 -11.84 13.16 -13.83
N GLY A 419 -12.07 13.92 -14.91
CA GLY A 419 -11.71 13.54 -16.27
C GLY A 419 -12.16 12.12 -16.60
N ASN A 420 -11.30 11.40 -17.30
CA ASN A 420 -11.57 10.02 -17.72
C ASN A 420 -11.10 8.97 -16.71
N ASN A 421 -10.00 9.20 -16.01
CA ASN A 421 -9.30 8.15 -15.27
C ASN A 421 -8.74 8.61 -13.90
N ASN A 422 -9.27 9.69 -13.33
CA ASN A 422 -8.78 10.17 -12.03
C ASN A 422 -9.72 9.76 -10.90
N GLY A 423 -9.14 9.40 -9.75
CA GLY A 423 -9.85 8.98 -8.54
C GLY A 423 -9.06 7.95 -7.73
N ILE A 424 -9.58 7.55 -6.57
CA ILE A 424 -9.04 6.40 -5.84
C ILE A 424 -9.24 5.12 -6.67
N VAL A 425 -10.47 4.88 -7.14
CA VAL A 425 -10.77 3.82 -8.11
C VAL A 425 -11.40 4.45 -9.34
N ALA A 426 -10.83 4.20 -10.52
CA ALA A 426 -11.40 4.64 -11.79
C ALA A 426 -11.50 3.48 -12.78
N SER A 427 -12.42 3.61 -13.74
CA SER A 427 -12.54 2.65 -14.83
C SER A 427 -12.50 3.30 -16.20
N GLN A 428 -11.74 2.67 -17.08
CA GLN A 428 -11.64 2.98 -18.51
C GLN A 428 -11.76 1.69 -19.32
N LEU A 429 -12.82 0.92 -19.04
CA LEU A 429 -13.09 -0.36 -19.68
C LEU A 429 -14.04 -0.19 -20.87
N GLY A 430 -13.87 -1.03 -21.89
CA GLY A 430 -14.79 -1.11 -23.02
C GLY A 430 -16.07 -1.85 -22.63
N ASP A 431 -17.00 -1.95 -23.57
CA ASP A 431 -18.24 -2.72 -23.44
C ASP A 431 -18.06 -4.24 -23.68
N THR A 432 -16.81 -4.71 -23.68
CA THR A 432 -16.43 -6.12 -23.87
C THR A 432 -15.57 -6.67 -22.74
N GLN A 433 -15.20 -5.84 -21.75
CA GLN A 433 -14.33 -6.23 -20.64
C GLN A 433 -15.05 -6.14 -19.28
N GLU A 434 -14.63 -7.00 -18.37
CA GLU A 434 -15.05 -6.98 -16.97
C GLU A 434 -13.86 -6.69 -16.05
N CYS A 435 -14.13 -5.91 -14.99
CA CYS A 435 -13.29 -5.84 -13.80
C CYS A 435 -14.08 -6.30 -12.57
N THR A 436 -13.53 -7.21 -11.78
CA THR A 436 -14.22 -7.69 -10.57
C THR A 436 -13.28 -7.94 -9.38
N GLY A 437 -13.72 -7.58 -8.17
CA GLY A 437 -12.97 -7.87 -6.94
C GLY A 437 -11.84 -6.89 -6.67
N ILE A 438 -12.18 -5.60 -6.58
CA ILE A 438 -11.28 -4.56 -6.05
C ILE A 438 -11.58 -4.43 -4.56
N SER A 439 -10.57 -4.62 -3.71
CA SER A 439 -10.69 -4.41 -2.26
C SER A 439 -9.66 -3.38 -1.78
N ILE A 440 -10.12 -2.40 -1.01
CA ILE A 440 -9.26 -1.42 -0.33
C ILE A 440 -9.69 -1.39 1.13
N ASP A 441 -8.75 -1.60 2.05
CA ASP A 441 -8.99 -1.51 3.49
C ASP A 441 -7.93 -0.66 4.20
N ASN A 442 -8.37 0.07 5.23
CA ASN A 442 -7.53 0.94 6.05
C ASN A 442 -6.68 1.93 5.22
N MET A 443 -7.34 2.70 4.36
CA MET A 443 -6.69 3.74 3.56
C MET A 443 -6.80 5.11 4.24
N GLN A 444 -5.72 5.88 4.21
CA GLN A 444 -5.70 7.25 4.74
C GLN A 444 -5.25 8.24 3.67
N VAL A 445 -5.99 9.33 3.48
CA VAL A 445 -5.73 10.34 2.44
C VAL A 445 -5.53 11.70 3.08
N TRP A 446 -4.36 12.32 2.88
CA TRP A 446 -4.09 13.71 3.26
C TRP A 446 -4.24 14.64 2.06
N GLY A 447 -5.12 15.63 2.18
CA GLY A 447 -5.48 16.54 1.10
C GLY A 447 -6.82 16.21 0.46
N ASP A 448 -7.10 16.86 -0.67
CA ASP A 448 -8.42 16.82 -1.30
C ASP A 448 -8.40 15.94 -2.56
N PRO A 449 -8.73 14.63 -2.48
CA PRO A 449 -8.85 13.80 -3.68
C PRO A 449 -9.99 14.29 -4.58
N ILE A 450 -9.88 14.00 -5.87
CA ILE A 450 -10.88 14.44 -6.84
C ILE A 450 -12.20 13.68 -6.68
N ALA A 451 -12.12 12.36 -6.52
CA ALA A 451 -13.22 11.45 -6.29
C ALA A 451 -12.67 10.18 -5.61
N ILE A 452 -13.51 9.49 -4.83
CA ILE A 452 -13.26 8.12 -4.40
C ILE A 452 -13.51 7.18 -5.58
N LEU A 453 -14.65 7.35 -6.28
CA LEU A 453 -15.07 6.50 -7.39
C LEU A 453 -15.24 7.32 -8.68
N ASN A 454 -14.69 6.80 -9.77
CA ASN A 454 -14.93 7.26 -11.14
C ASN A 454 -15.22 6.03 -12.03
N LEU A 455 -16.34 5.37 -11.75
CA LEU A 455 -16.74 4.12 -12.39
C LEU A 455 -17.71 4.40 -13.53
N LYS A 456 -17.21 4.23 -14.75
CA LYS A 456 -17.93 4.42 -16.01
C LYS A 456 -17.32 3.57 -17.13
N PRO A 457 -18.08 3.28 -18.20
CA PRO A 457 -17.49 2.80 -19.45
C PRO A 457 -16.54 3.85 -20.02
N SER A 458 -15.55 3.39 -20.76
CA SER A 458 -14.61 4.25 -21.46
C SER A 458 -15.31 5.13 -22.49
N SER A 459 -14.74 6.31 -22.77
CA SER A 459 -15.14 7.13 -23.92
C SER A 459 -14.80 6.48 -25.27
N ARG A 460 -14.00 5.41 -25.27
CA ARG A 460 -13.49 4.70 -26.46
C ARG A 460 -14.11 3.31 -26.63
N ARG A 461 -15.39 3.17 -26.27
CA ARG A 461 -16.09 1.88 -26.08
C ARG A 461 -15.80 0.80 -27.14
N HIS A 462 -15.59 1.20 -28.41
CA HIS A 462 -15.46 0.30 -29.55
C HIS A 462 -14.11 0.37 -30.29
N GLU A 463 -13.06 0.90 -29.68
CA GLU A 463 -11.73 1.01 -30.33
C GLU A 463 -10.96 -0.33 -30.47
N SER A 464 -11.59 -1.48 -30.25
CA SER A 464 -10.96 -2.80 -30.46
C SER A 464 -11.47 -3.48 -31.74
N PRO A 465 -10.77 -3.36 -32.88
CA PRO A 465 -11.19 -3.97 -34.15
C PRO A 465 -10.91 -5.48 -34.25
N ASN A 466 -10.19 -6.11 -33.29
CA ASN A 466 -9.71 -7.48 -33.43
C ASN A 466 -9.74 -8.28 -32.12
N TRP A 467 -10.92 -8.66 -31.59
CA TRP A 467 -11.02 -9.88 -30.75
C TRP A 467 -12.47 -10.36 -30.59
N SER A 468 -12.80 -11.51 -31.16
CA SER A 468 -14.17 -12.02 -31.33
C SER A 468 -14.69 -12.93 -30.20
N ALA A 469 -14.15 -12.85 -28.98
CA ALA A 469 -14.38 -13.91 -27.98
C ALA A 469 -14.42 -13.48 -26.50
N GLN A 470 -15.04 -12.35 -26.13
CA GLN A 470 -15.22 -12.00 -24.70
C GLN A 470 -16.66 -11.63 -24.30
N SER A 471 -16.91 -11.74 -23.00
CA SER A 471 -18.16 -12.09 -22.31
C SER A 471 -19.35 -11.15 -22.54
N TYR A 472 -20.56 -11.73 -22.45
CA TYR A 472 -21.87 -11.05 -22.42
C TYR A 472 -22.09 -10.11 -21.20
N ASN A 473 -21.06 -9.71 -20.45
CA ASN A 473 -21.21 -9.10 -19.13
C ASN A 473 -20.16 -8.01 -18.79
N ALA A 474 -19.93 -7.06 -19.69
CA ALA A 474 -18.98 -5.97 -19.45
C ALA A 474 -19.39 -5.09 -18.26
N GLY A 475 -18.40 -4.56 -17.55
CA GLY A 475 -18.68 -3.79 -16.34
C GLY A 475 -17.60 -3.79 -15.26
N VAL A 476 -17.89 -3.11 -14.16
CA VAL A 476 -17.10 -3.12 -12.92
C VAL A 476 -17.97 -3.67 -11.79
N ARG A 477 -17.50 -4.72 -11.11
CA ARG A 477 -18.27 -5.40 -10.05
C ARG A 477 -17.45 -5.63 -8.79
N ASN A 478 -18.14 -5.78 -7.67
CA ASN A 478 -17.55 -6.21 -6.39
C ASN A 478 -16.36 -5.31 -5.99
N VAL A 479 -16.62 -4.01 -5.88
CA VAL A 479 -15.65 -3.03 -5.37
C VAL A 479 -15.99 -2.80 -3.91
N SER A 480 -15.09 -3.16 -2.99
CA SER A 480 -15.25 -2.91 -1.57
C SER A 480 -14.16 -1.96 -1.07
N ILE A 481 -14.57 -0.84 -0.49
CA ILE A 481 -13.68 0.10 0.18
C ILE A 481 -14.12 0.17 1.65
N SER A 482 -13.23 -0.22 2.55
CA SER A 482 -13.46 -0.22 3.99
C SER A 482 -12.45 0.67 4.72
N ASN A 483 -12.89 1.32 5.79
CA ASN A 483 -12.03 2.08 6.70
C ASN A 483 -11.16 3.15 5.98
N LEU A 484 -11.76 3.87 5.04
CA LEU A 484 -11.13 4.98 4.33
C LEU A 484 -11.31 6.28 5.11
N THR A 485 -10.21 6.94 5.51
CA THR A 485 -10.24 8.27 6.12
C THR A 485 -9.61 9.31 5.20
N ILE A 486 -10.37 10.34 4.84
CA ILE A 486 -9.90 11.49 4.05
C ILE A 486 -9.82 12.70 4.97
N TYR A 487 -8.59 13.17 5.24
CA TYR A 487 -8.26 14.38 6.02
C TYR A 487 -8.37 15.65 5.17
N GLY A 488 -9.44 15.74 4.39
CA GLY A 488 -9.74 16.77 3.41
C GLY A 488 -11.12 16.53 2.82
N ASN A 489 -11.41 17.16 1.68
CA ASN A 489 -12.69 17.02 1.00
C ASN A 489 -12.56 16.22 -0.30
N VAL A 490 -13.63 15.55 -0.69
CA VAL A 490 -13.78 15.04 -2.06
C VAL A 490 -14.26 16.20 -2.94
N LYS A 491 -13.54 16.50 -4.03
CA LYS A 491 -13.78 17.72 -4.85
C LYS A 491 -14.90 17.58 -5.87
N GLU A 492 -15.15 16.38 -6.37
CA GLU A 492 -16.21 16.09 -7.33
C GLU A 492 -17.03 14.88 -6.88
N ALA A 493 -18.30 14.84 -7.28
CA ALA A 493 -19.18 13.72 -6.95
C ALA A 493 -18.62 12.38 -7.45
N ASN A 494 -18.75 11.34 -6.63
CA ASN A 494 -18.34 9.98 -6.93
C ASN A 494 -19.26 9.41 -8.02
N LEU A 495 -18.67 9.04 -9.16
CA LEU A 495 -19.43 8.56 -10.31
C LEU A 495 -19.59 7.04 -10.26
N VAL A 496 -20.84 6.59 -10.29
CA VAL A 496 -21.24 5.19 -10.45
C VAL A 496 -22.20 5.12 -11.64
N GLN A 497 -21.65 4.91 -12.83
CA GLN A 497 -22.38 4.94 -14.09
C GLN A 497 -22.53 3.55 -14.69
N SER A 498 -23.74 2.99 -14.57
CA SER A 498 -24.15 1.76 -15.25
C SER A 498 -24.97 2.07 -16.50
N ASP A 499 -24.97 1.20 -17.50
CA ASP A 499 -25.96 1.23 -18.60
C ASP A 499 -26.23 -0.20 -19.11
N GLY A 500 -27.00 -0.33 -20.19
CA GLY A 500 -27.37 -1.65 -20.73
C GLY A 500 -26.21 -2.44 -21.35
N ALA A 501 -25.11 -1.77 -21.70
CA ALA A 501 -23.91 -2.40 -22.27
C ALA A 501 -22.76 -2.52 -21.25
N PHE A 502 -22.80 -1.76 -20.15
CA PHE A 502 -21.76 -1.73 -19.13
C PHE A 502 -22.37 -1.65 -17.73
N GLU A 503 -22.28 -2.72 -16.95
CA GLU A 503 -22.86 -2.76 -15.60
C GLU A 503 -21.86 -2.30 -14.55
N VAL A 504 -22.26 -1.39 -13.65
CA VAL A 504 -21.51 -1.13 -12.41
C VAL A 504 -22.33 -1.61 -11.24
N LYS A 505 -21.84 -2.58 -10.46
CA LYS A 505 -22.67 -3.28 -9.46
C LYS A 505 -21.86 -3.77 -8.25
N ASN A 506 -22.54 -3.98 -7.13
CA ASN A 506 -21.93 -4.44 -5.87
C ASN A 506 -20.77 -3.54 -5.45
N ILE A 507 -21.02 -2.23 -5.40
CA ILE A 507 -20.08 -1.24 -4.87
C ILE A 507 -20.41 -1.06 -3.38
N ASP A 508 -19.48 -1.41 -2.52
CA ASP A 508 -19.64 -1.37 -1.06
C ASP A 508 -18.64 -0.40 -0.44
N LEU A 509 -19.17 0.61 0.24
CA LEU A 509 -18.41 1.65 0.93
C LEU A 509 -18.69 1.53 2.43
N HIS A 510 -17.72 1.02 3.19
CA HIS A 510 -17.85 0.80 4.64
C HIS A 510 -16.91 1.70 5.44
N ASN A 511 -17.41 2.38 6.48
CA ASN A 511 -16.61 3.26 7.35
C ASN A 511 -15.82 4.34 6.57
N ILE A 512 -16.43 4.93 5.55
CA ILE A 512 -15.81 6.02 4.79
C ILE A 512 -15.97 7.32 5.56
N LYS A 513 -14.87 7.92 5.99
CA LYS A 513 -14.84 9.16 6.76
C LYS A 513 -14.24 10.29 5.92
N ILE A 514 -15.02 11.30 5.60
CA ILE A 514 -14.59 12.50 4.85
C ILE A 514 -14.65 13.71 5.78
N ASN A 515 -13.51 14.37 5.96
CA ASN A 515 -13.38 15.56 6.80
C ASN A 515 -14.03 15.37 8.19
N GLY A 516 -13.83 14.20 8.79
CA GLY A 516 -14.37 13.87 10.12
C GLY A 516 -15.79 13.27 10.14
N ASN A 517 -16.53 13.27 9.03
CA ASN A 517 -17.90 12.76 8.96
C ASN A 517 -17.96 11.43 8.22
N TYR A 518 -18.72 10.46 8.75
CA TYR A 518 -18.97 9.21 8.05
C TYR A 518 -20.00 9.39 6.93
N LEU A 519 -19.75 8.75 5.79
CA LEU A 519 -20.79 8.54 4.78
C LEU A 519 -21.81 7.51 5.29
N THR A 520 -23.06 7.72 4.92
CA THR A 520 -24.21 6.88 5.25
C THR A 520 -24.99 6.52 4.00
N ASN A 521 -25.93 5.57 4.11
CA ASN A 521 -26.83 5.23 3.01
C ASN A 521 -27.69 6.41 2.51
N SER A 522 -27.89 7.45 3.32
CA SER A 522 -28.66 8.65 2.93
C SER A 522 -27.91 9.52 1.92
N ASP A 523 -26.57 9.49 1.95
CA ASP A 523 -25.70 10.27 1.07
C ASP A 523 -25.77 9.84 -0.40
N ARG A 524 -26.30 8.64 -0.69
CA ARG A 524 -26.52 8.15 -2.06
C ARG A 524 -27.44 9.07 -2.89
N SER A 525 -28.25 9.88 -2.21
CA SER A 525 -29.13 10.89 -2.82
C SER A 525 -28.53 12.30 -2.88
N ASN A 526 -27.34 12.50 -2.31
CA ASN A 526 -26.66 13.79 -2.30
C ASN A 526 -25.84 13.97 -3.58
N ASN A 527 -26.36 14.78 -4.50
CA ASN A 527 -25.73 15.07 -5.80
C ASN A 527 -24.36 15.78 -5.71
N SER A 528 -23.98 16.31 -4.54
CA SER A 528 -22.62 16.83 -4.32
C SER A 528 -21.59 15.74 -4.00
N LEU A 529 -22.05 14.56 -3.54
CA LEU A 529 -21.21 13.44 -3.14
C LEU A 529 -21.26 12.27 -4.12
N PHE A 530 -22.40 12.04 -4.78
CA PHE A 530 -22.58 10.94 -5.72
C PHE A 530 -23.32 11.39 -6.98
N GLU A 531 -22.95 10.79 -8.10
CA GLU A 531 -23.64 10.96 -9.39
C GLU A 531 -23.62 9.65 -10.18
N GLY A 532 -24.44 9.59 -11.23
CA GLY A 532 -24.65 8.39 -12.03
C GLY A 532 -26.07 7.85 -11.87
N ASN A 533 -26.24 6.53 -11.89
CA ASN A 533 -27.56 5.91 -11.86
C ASN A 533 -27.64 4.70 -10.94
N ASN A 534 -28.87 4.28 -10.63
CA ASN A 534 -29.19 3.22 -9.68
C ASN A 534 -28.63 3.43 -8.26
N LEU A 535 -28.23 4.66 -7.90
CA LEU A 535 -27.55 4.97 -6.64
C LEU A 535 -28.33 4.58 -5.39
N ILE A 536 -29.67 4.67 -5.42
CA ILE A 536 -30.53 4.30 -4.27
C ILE A 536 -30.75 2.78 -4.14
N ASN A 537 -30.37 1.99 -5.15
CA ASN A 537 -30.45 0.54 -5.11
C ASN A 537 -29.20 -0.03 -4.44
N SER A 538 -29.36 -0.70 -3.30
CA SER A 538 -28.24 -1.28 -2.53
C SER A 538 -27.49 -2.39 -3.26
N ALA A 539 -28.06 -2.97 -4.32
CA ALA A 539 -27.34 -3.89 -5.19
C ALA A 539 -26.27 -3.18 -6.05
N TYR A 540 -26.40 -1.87 -6.27
CA TYR A 540 -25.46 -1.08 -7.06
C TYR A 540 -24.48 -0.33 -6.17
N LEU A 541 -25.00 0.40 -5.17
CA LEU A 541 -24.21 1.15 -4.21
C LEU A 541 -24.77 0.95 -2.79
N ASN A 542 -23.97 0.34 -1.94
CA ASN A 542 -24.20 0.23 -0.51
C ASN A 542 -23.21 1.13 0.24
N ILE A 543 -23.71 1.91 1.19
CA ILE A 543 -22.88 2.74 2.07
C ILE A 543 -23.24 2.39 3.50
N SER A 544 -22.26 2.02 4.31
CA SER A 544 -22.47 1.71 5.71
C SER A 544 -21.36 2.31 6.56
N SER A 545 -21.66 2.58 7.82
CA SER A 545 -20.63 2.87 8.81
C SER A 545 -21.02 2.23 10.14
N THR A 546 -20.02 2.01 10.98
CA THR A 546 -20.17 1.60 12.38
C THR A 546 -20.96 2.63 13.19
N ASP A 547 -21.04 3.88 12.72
CA ASP A 547 -21.84 4.98 13.26
C ASP A 547 -23.21 5.16 12.56
N ASP A 548 -23.56 4.33 11.55
CA ASP A 548 -24.85 4.42 10.85
C ASP A 548 -25.94 3.81 11.75
N THR A 549 -26.57 4.67 12.56
CA THR A 549 -27.58 4.34 13.58
C THR A 549 -28.90 3.86 12.97
N GLY A 550 -28.86 2.66 12.39
CA GLY A 550 -30.02 1.87 12.02
C GLY A 550 -29.78 0.36 12.01
N ASN A 551 -28.51 -0.10 12.01
CA ASN A 551 -28.18 -1.53 12.17
C ASN A 551 -26.87 -1.70 12.94
N THR A 552 -26.96 -2.15 14.19
CA THR A 552 -25.86 -2.23 15.16
C THR A 552 -25.02 -3.49 14.99
N GLY A 553 -24.41 -3.66 13.82
CA GLY A 553 -23.50 -4.77 13.57
C GLY A 553 -22.30 -4.75 14.54
N VAL A 554 -22.01 -5.90 15.14
CA VAL A 554 -20.78 -6.13 15.91
C VAL A 554 -19.60 -6.30 14.94
N VAL A 555 -18.46 -5.68 15.24
CA VAL A 555 -17.24 -5.81 14.43
C VAL A 555 -16.68 -7.24 14.55
N ASN A 556 -16.16 -7.82 13.46
CA ASN A 556 -15.50 -9.12 13.53
C ASN A 556 -14.29 -9.07 14.46
N GLY A 557 -14.18 -10.01 15.41
CA GLY A 557 -13.13 -9.95 16.42
C GLY A 557 -13.23 -11.06 17.44
N THR A 558 -12.31 -11.07 18.40
CA THR A 558 -12.36 -11.97 19.56
C THR A 558 -12.86 -11.19 20.76
N TYR A 559 -13.89 -11.70 21.42
CA TYR A 559 -14.56 -11.00 22.50
C TYR A 559 -14.71 -11.88 23.74
N TYR A 560 -14.76 -11.23 24.89
CA TYR A 560 -15.46 -11.71 26.06
C TYR A 560 -16.91 -11.19 26.04
N ILE A 561 -17.86 -12.04 26.40
CA ILE A 561 -19.30 -11.71 26.41
C ILE A 561 -19.75 -11.64 27.88
N GLU A 562 -19.94 -10.44 28.40
CA GLU A 562 -20.27 -10.17 29.80
C GLU A 562 -21.79 -9.99 29.99
N ALA A 563 -22.40 -10.73 30.90
CA ALA A 563 -23.80 -10.56 31.28
C ALA A 563 -23.99 -9.32 32.16
N LYS A 564 -24.91 -8.43 31.78
CA LYS A 564 -25.15 -7.13 32.43
C LYS A 564 -25.51 -7.25 33.91
N HIS A 565 -26.37 -8.21 34.28
CA HIS A 565 -26.87 -8.33 35.65
C HIS A 565 -25.81 -8.83 36.63
N SER A 566 -24.79 -9.57 36.17
CA SER A 566 -23.85 -10.28 37.05
C SER A 566 -22.38 -9.89 36.89
N GLY A 567 -22.01 -9.19 35.80
CA GLY A 567 -20.62 -8.89 35.44
C GLY A 567 -19.79 -10.14 35.15
N LYS A 568 -20.44 -11.28 34.84
CA LYS A 568 -19.78 -12.57 34.55
C LYS A 568 -19.80 -12.88 33.07
N TYR A 569 -18.87 -13.73 32.63
CA TYR A 569 -18.64 -14.00 31.22
C TYR A 569 -19.25 -15.33 30.79
N ILE A 570 -19.78 -15.38 29.57
CA ILE A 570 -20.19 -16.63 28.91
C ILE A 570 -18.96 -17.49 28.63
N GLU A 571 -18.96 -18.73 29.11
CA GLU A 571 -17.86 -19.67 28.97
C GLU A 571 -18.30 -21.09 28.62
N VAL A 572 -17.36 -21.88 28.09
CA VAL A 572 -17.52 -23.34 28.02
C VAL A 572 -17.16 -23.96 29.37
N ALA A 573 -18.13 -24.67 29.97
CA ALA A 573 -18.00 -25.27 31.29
C ALA A 573 -16.86 -26.31 31.33
N GLY A 574 -16.01 -26.22 32.36
CA GLY A 574 -14.98 -27.23 32.64
C GLY A 574 -13.93 -27.40 31.55
N PHE A 575 -13.69 -26.37 30.72
CA PHE A 575 -12.72 -26.44 29.59
C PHE A 575 -13.04 -27.56 28.59
N ASN A 576 -14.30 -27.99 28.51
CA ASN A 576 -14.71 -29.08 27.64
C ASN A 576 -14.44 -28.70 26.16
N THR A 577 -13.80 -29.58 25.39
CA THR A 577 -13.53 -29.36 23.97
C THR A 577 -14.40 -30.21 23.04
N ASP A 578 -15.29 -31.03 23.58
CA ASP A 578 -16.16 -31.94 22.85
C ASP A 578 -17.51 -31.29 22.49
N ASN A 579 -18.20 -31.88 21.52
CA ASN A 579 -19.58 -31.53 21.21
C ASN A 579 -20.46 -31.79 22.44
N GLY A 580 -21.39 -30.88 22.74
CA GLY A 580 -22.24 -30.97 23.92
C GLY A 580 -21.64 -30.35 25.19
N GLY A 581 -20.43 -29.75 25.12
CA GLY A 581 -19.89 -28.95 26.21
C GLY A 581 -20.84 -27.82 26.58
N ASN A 582 -21.26 -27.76 27.85
CA ASN A 582 -22.27 -26.81 28.30
C ASN A 582 -21.76 -25.37 28.30
N ILE A 583 -22.63 -24.40 28.01
CA ILE A 583 -22.32 -22.98 28.14
C ILE A 583 -22.91 -22.43 29.44
N GLN A 584 -22.08 -21.75 30.23
CA GLN A 584 -22.44 -21.21 31.54
C GLN A 584 -21.87 -19.79 31.72
N GLN A 585 -22.31 -19.07 32.75
CA GLN A 585 -21.59 -17.85 33.17
C GLN A 585 -20.52 -18.18 34.22
N TRP A 586 -19.40 -17.45 34.20
CA TRP A 586 -18.36 -17.56 35.22
C TRP A 586 -17.59 -16.25 35.42
N SER A 587 -17.13 -16.02 36.65
CA SER A 587 -16.36 -14.83 37.05
C SER A 587 -14.95 -14.80 36.46
N GLY A 588 -14.43 -13.58 36.23
CA GLY A 588 -13.05 -13.34 35.79
C GLY A 588 -12.90 -13.42 34.27
N GLN A 589 -12.28 -12.39 33.68
CA GLN A 589 -12.21 -12.25 32.22
C GLN A 589 -11.25 -13.25 31.58
N GLN A 590 -10.17 -13.66 32.25
CA GLN A 590 -9.09 -14.43 31.62
C GLN A 590 -9.50 -15.89 31.29
N GLY A 591 -8.95 -16.40 30.18
CA GLY A 591 -9.04 -17.81 29.76
C GLY A 591 -9.68 -18.00 28.38
N THR A 592 -9.12 -18.90 27.56
CA THR A 592 -9.57 -19.15 26.18
C THR A 592 -10.97 -19.78 26.10
N GLN A 593 -11.41 -20.47 27.16
CA GLN A 593 -12.77 -21.02 27.25
C GLN A 593 -13.86 -19.93 27.35
N LYS A 594 -13.49 -18.68 27.65
CA LYS A 594 -14.38 -17.50 27.71
C LYS A 594 -14.28 -16.62 26.45
N GLN A 595 -13.34 -16.90 25.57
CA GLN A 595 -13.08 -16.11 24.37
C GLN A 595 -13.89 -16.65 23.20
N TRP A 596 -14.61 -15.75 22.54
CA TRP A 596 -15.48 -16.06 21.41
C TRP A 596 -15.05 -15.25 20.19
N GLN A 597 -14.67 -15.93 19.13
CA GLN A 597 -14.49 -15.33 17.82
C GLN A 597 -15.87 -15.06 17.21
N VAL A 598 -16.25 -13.78 17.15
CA VAL A 598 -17.48 -13.31 16.52
C VAL A 598 -17.18 -12.98 15.07
N THR A 599 -17.88 -13.63 14.14
CA THR A 599 -17.67 -13.42 12.69
C THR A 599 -19.01 -13.31 11.99
N GLN A 600 -19.23 -12.20 11.31
CA GLN A 600 -20.38 -11.96 10.44
C GLN A 600 -20.32 -12.93 9.25
N ILE A 601 -21.41 -13.66 9.04
CA ILE A 601 -21.53 -14.64 7.94
C ILE A 601 -22.32 -14.05 6.77
N SER A 602 -23.41 -13.34 7.06
CA SER A 602 -24.25 -12.66 6.05
C SER A 602 -25.27 -11.73 6.71
N GLY A 603 -25.44 -10.50 6.22
CA GLY A 603 -26.43 -9.58 6.76
C GLY A 603 -26.21 -9.35 8.27
N GLU A 604 -27.26 -9.45 9.08
CA GLU A 604 -27.19 -9.29 10.55
C GLU A 604 -26.74 -10.56 11.30
N TRP A 605 -26.37 -11.63 10.60
CA TRP A 605 -26.12 -12.95 11.20
C TRP A 605 -24.63 -13.25 11.39
N TYR A 606 -24.31 -13.72 12.60
CA TYR A 606 -22.98 -14.02 13.09
C TYR A 606 -22.87 -15.47 13.54
N LYS A 607 -21.68 -16.04 13.39
CA LYS A 607 -21.23 -17.21 14.15
C LYS A 607 -20.38 -16.77 15.33
N LEU A 608 -20.46 -17.53 16.42
CA LEU A 608 -19.62 -17.35 17.60
C LEU A 608 -18.83 -18.65 17.80
N ILE A 609 -17.52 -18.62 17.55
CA ILE A 609 -16.65 -19.79 17.71
C ILE A 609 -15.83 -19.63 18.99
N ASN A 610 -15.90 -20.61 19.89
CA ASN A 610 -15.06 -20.61 21.07
C ASN A 610 -13.58 -20.85 20.70
N THR A 611 -12.69 -20.00 21.20
CA THR A 611 -11.26 -20.07 20.82
C THR A 611 -10.51 -21.28 21.40
N LEU A 612 -11.00 -21.86 22.51
CA LEU A 612 -10.41 -23.07 23.08
C LEU A 612 -10.78 -24.31 22.26
N SER A 613 -12.07 -24.50 21.95
CA SER A 613 -12.57 -25.76 21.36
C SER A 613 -12.70 -25.73 19.84
N GLY A 614 -12.68 -24.54 19.22
CA GLY A 614 -12.97 -24.34 17.80
C GLY A 614 -14.43 -24.63 17.42
N LYS A 615 -15.33 -24.73 18.39
CA LYS A 615 -16.75 -25.09 18.20
C LYS A 615 -17.65 -23.87 18.31
N ALA A 616 -18.81 -23.93 17.65
CA ALA A 616 -19.78 -22.85 17.62
C ALA A 616 -20.68 -22.86 18.86
N LEU A 617 -21.12 -21.67 19.27
CA LEU A 617 -22.31 -21.51 20.10
C LEU A 617 -23.52 -22.11 19.37
N ASP A 618 -24.28 -22.97 20.03
CA ASP A 618 -25.31 -23.80 19.40
C ASP A 618 -26.53 -23.96 20.32
N VAL A 619 -27.74 -23.78 19.78
CA VAL A 619 -28.97 -24.13 20.48
C VAL A 619 -29.20 -25.64 20.32
N ALA A 620 -29.11 -26.36 21.45
CA ALA A 620 -29.11 -27.81 21.48
C ALA A 620 -30.39 -28.40 20.86
N SER A 621 -30.19 -29.46 20.05
CA SER A 621 -31.28 -30.20 19.39
C SER A 621 -32.22 -29.33 18.56
N PHE A 622 -31.75 -28.19 18.02
CA PHE A 622 -32.56 -27.26 17.24
C PHE A 622 -33.81 -26.76 18.00
N SER A 623 -33.75 -26.74 19.34
CA SER A 623 -34.90 -26.37 20.15
C SER A 623 -35.40 -24.97 19.79
N THR A 624 -36.72 -24.81 19.68
CA THR A 624 -37.40 -23.50 19.54
C THR A 624 -38.19 -23.14 20.81
N GLN A 625 -38.05 -23.93 21.87
CA GLN A 625 -38.76 -23.74 23.14
C GLN A 625 -37.95 -22.88 24.11
N ASN A 626 -38.64 -22.21 25.04
CA ASN A 626 -38.01 -21.57 26.20
C ASN A 626 -37.31 -22.65 27.04
N GLY A 627 -36.11 -22.35 27.54
CA GLY A 627 -35.29 -23.32 28.27
C GLY A 627 -34.48 -24.25 27.37
N GLY A 628 -34.52 -24.06 26.04
CA GLY A 628 -33.62 -24.76 25.13
C GLY A 628 -32.16 -24.47 25.51
N ASN A 629 -31.39 -25.51 25.79
CA ASN A 629 -30.02 -25.36 26.27
C ASN A 629 -29.12 -24.74 25.19
N ILE A 630 -28.16 -23.92 25.60
CA ILE A 630 -27.08 -23.48 24.73
C ILE A 630 -25.81 -24.24 25.11
N HIS A 631 -25.26 -24.98 24.15
CA HIS A 631 -24.04 -25.76 24.28
C HIS A 631 -23.06 -25.37 23.16
N GLN A 632 -21.89 -26.01 23.10
CA GLN A 632 -21.03 -25.94 21.93
C GLN A 632 -21.22 -27.15 21.01
N TRP A 633 -21.13 -26.93 19.70
CA TRP A 633 -21.15 -28.00 18.70
C TRP A 633 -20.26 -27.66 17.50
N GLY A 634 -19.88 -28.68 16.72
CA GLY A 634 -19.18 -28.49 15.46
C GLY A 634 -19.98 -27.56 14.53
N TYR A 635 -19.33 -26.52 14.00
CA TYR A 635 -19.99 -25.55 13.14
C TYR A 635 -20.40 -26.18 11.81
N SER A 636 -21.70 -26.17 11.51
CA SER A 636 -22.30 -26.65 10.26
C SER A 636 -23.00 -25.54 9.47
N GLY A 637 -23.09 -24.32 10.03
CA GLY A 637 -23.77 -23.19 9.40
C GLY A 637 -25.29 -23.23 9.46
N ASN A 638 -25.86 -24.16 10.24
CA ASN A 638 -27.30 -24.25 10.46
C ASN A 638 -27.83 -23.07 11.29
N ASP A 639 -29.11 -22.74 11.14
CA ASP A 639 -29.72 -21.57 11.79
C ASP A 639 -29.71 -21.63 13.33
N ASN A 640 -29.62 -22.81 13.95
CA ASN A 640 -29.46 -22.94 15.40
C ASN A 640 -28.07 -22.49 15.91
N GLN A 641 -27.12 -22.21 15.00
CA GLN A 641 -25.76 -21.74 15.27
C GLN A 641 -25.52 -20.29 14.81
N LEU A 642 -26.56 -19.61 14.34
CA LEU A 642 -26.48 -18.24 13.83
C LEU A 642 -27.22 -17.30 14.78
N PHE A 643 -26.58 -16.17 15.09
CA PHE A 643 -27.07 -15.19 16.05
C PHE A 643 -26.97 -13.78 15.49
N LYS A 644 -27.89 -12.89 15.88
CA LYS A 644 -27.80 -11.45 15.62
C LYS A 644 -27.65 -10.68 16.92
N PHE A 645 -27.02 -9.52 16.84
CA PHE A 645 -26.79 -8.62 17.96
C PHE A 645 -27.65 -7.36 17.82
N GLU A 646 -28.61 -7.20 18.73
CA GLU A 646 -29.55 -6.07 18.75
C GLU A 646 -29.12 -5.08 19.85
N ALA A 647 -28.52 -3.94 19.50
CA ALA A 647 -28.04 -2.99 20.51
C ALA A 647 -29.18 -2.30 21.28
N GLN A 648 -28.93 -2.04 22.57
CA GLN A 648 -29.91 -1.48 23.51
C GLN A 648 -29.64 0.01 23.85
N ASN A 649 -28.95 0.75 22.98
CA ASN A 649 -28.57 2.18 23.14
C ASN A 649 -27.76 2.53 24.40
N ASN A 650 -27.24 1.52 25.13
CA ASN A 650 -26.56 1.66 26.42
C ASN A 650 -25.22 0.90 26.46
N GLY A 651 -24.68 0.49 25.31
CA GLY A 651 -23.47 -0.32 25.18
C GLY A 651 -23.66 -1.81 25.43
N TYR A 652 -24.90 -2.28 25.60
CA TYR A 652 -25.27 -3.69 25.69
C TYR A 652 -26.03 -4.15 24.43
N TYR A 653 -26.04 -5.46 24.23
CA TYR A 653 -26.71 -6.15 23.15
C TYR A 653 -27.67 -7.20 23.70
N ILE A 654 -28.80 -7.37 23.03
CA ILE A 654 -29.57 -8.60 23.06
C ILE A 654 -28.99 -9.51 21.97
N ILE A 655 -28.69 -10.77 22.32
CA ILE A 655 -28.17 -11.76 21.37
C ILE A 655 -29.32 -12.70 21.02
N ARG A 656 -29.74 -12.72 19.76
CA ARG A 656 -30.92 -13.47 19.31
C ARG A 656 -30.55 -14.58 18.34
N ASN A 657 -31.04 -15.78 18.59
CA ASN A 657 -30.84 -16.93 17.71
C ASN A 657 -31.72 -16.84 16.45
N LYS A 658 -31.17 -17.22 15.30
CA LYS A 658 -31.84 -17.17 14.00
C LYS A 658 -32.98 -18.16 13.86
N LEU A 659 -32.82 -19.39 14.36
CA LEU A 659 -33.82 -20.46 14.20
C LEU A 659 -35.07 -20.22 15.06
N SER A 660 -34.88 -19.83 16.31
CA SER A 660 -35.96 -19.76 17.30
C SER A 660 -36.53 -18.35 17.50
N ASP A 661 -35.85 -17.31 17.01
CA ASP A 661 -36.12 -15.90 17.33
C ASP A 661 -36.10 -15.61 18.85
N LYS A 662 -35.42 -16.47 19.63
CA LYS A 662 -35.27 -16.34 21.10
C LYS A 662 -33.90 -15.78 21.47
N CYS A 663 -33.84 -15.23 22.68
CA CYS A 663 -32.68 -14.53 23.18
C CYS A 663 -31.82 -15.41 24.08
N VAL A 664 -30.50 -15.25 23.99
CA VAL A 664 -29.55 -15.80 24.96
C VAL A 664 -29.89 -15.23 26.33
N ASP A 665 -29.95 -16.09 27.34
CA ASP A 665 -30.46 -15.77 28.67
C ASP A 665 -29.62 -16.49 29.74
N VAL A 666 -29.30 -15.79 30.83
CA VAL A 666 -28.75 -16.42 32.04
C VAL A 666 -29.88 -16.91 32.92
N SER A 667 -29.94 -18.23 33.11
CA SER A 667 -31.05 -18.91 33.75
C SER A 667 -31.37 -18.34 35.14
N ALA A 668 -32.65 -18.09 35.38
CA ALA A 668 -33.21 -17.57 36.63
C ALA A 668 -32.59 -16.24 37.12
N ASN A 669 -32.00 -15.44 36.22
CA ASN A 669 -31.28 -14.21 36.59
C ASN A 669 -30.21 -14.46 37.69
N SER A 670 -29.64 -15.67 37.70
CA SER A 670 -28.72 -16.11 38.74
C SER A 670 -27.44 -15.26 38.75
N GLN A 671 -26.92 -15.02 39.95
CA GLN A 671 -25.64 -14.35 40.19
C GLN A 671 -24.49 -15.34 40.36
N ASP A 672 -24.74 -16.65 40.31
CA ASP A 672 -23.76 -17.66 40.66
C ASP A 672 -22.89 -18.06 39.47
N ASN A 673 -21.64 -18.42 39.77
CA ASN A 673 -20.79 -19.14 38.83
C ASN A 673 -21.42 -20.49 38.49
N GLY A 674 -21.39 -20.87 37.20
CA GLY A 674 -21.99 -22.10 36.72
C GLY A 674 -23.48 -22.00 36.41
N ALA A 675 -24.10 -20.81 36.54
CA ALA A 675 -25.47 -20.64 36.07
C ALA A 675 -25.55 -20.85 34.56
N ASN A 676 -26.55 -21.61 34.15
CA ASN A 676 -26.70 -22.08 32.78
C ASN A 676 -27.02 -20.95 31.80
N ILE A 677 -26.46 -21.02 30.59
CA ILE A 677 -26.89 -20.21 29.45
C ILE A 677 -27.89 -21.02 28.63
N HIS A 678 -29.08 -20.49 28.45
CA HIS A 678 -30.15 -21.09 27.65
C HIS A 678 -30.78 -20.03 26.75
N GLN A 679 -31.75 -20.42 25.92
CA GLN A 679 -32.59 -19.46 25.22
C GLN A 679 -33.92 -19.25 25.94
N TRP A 680 -34.41 -18.01 25.92
CA TRP A 680 -35.72 -17.67 26.45
C TRP A 680 -36.42 -16.63 25.57
N GLY A 681 -37.72 -16.42 25.80
CA GLY A 681 -38.45 -15.33 25.14
C GLY A 681 -37.76 -14.00 25.37
N CYS A 682 -37.55 -13.25 24.29
CA CYS A 682 -36.85 -11.98 24.33
C CYS A 682 -37.62 -10.96 25.16
N SER A 683 -36.92 -10.36 26.11
CA SER A 683 -37.38 -9.30 27.01
C SER A 683 -36.24 -8.29 27.18
N ASN A 684 -36.52 -7.14 27.79
CA ASN A 684 -35.48 -6.18 28.12
C ASN A 684 -34.85 -6.43 29.51
N SER A 685 -34.90 -7.66 30.01
CA SER A 685 -34.36 -8.03 31.33
C SER A 685 -32.84 -8.05 31.32
N ASP A 686 -32.21 -7.68 32.44
CA ASP A 686 -30.74 -7.53 32.49
C ASP A 686 -29.99 -8.86 32.29
N ASN A 687 -30.60 -10.02 32.60
CA ASN A 687 -30.01 -11.34 32.34
C ASN A 687 -30.02 -11.76 30.85
N GLN A 688 -30.58 -10.94 29.96
CA GLN A 688 -30.57 -11.11 28.50
C GLN A 688 -29.75 -10.02 27.78
N GLN A 689 -29.12 -9.12 28.54
CA GLN A 689 -28.29 -8.04 28.00
C GLN A 689 -26.82 -8.35 28.21
N PHE A 690 -26.04 -8.28 27.13
CA PHE A 690 -24.63 -8.64 27.13
C PHE A 690 -23.75 -7.52 26.59
N LYS A 691 -22.60 -7.32 27.22
CA LYS A 691 -21.56 -6.41 26.73
C LYS A 691 -20.48 -7.21 26.03
N LEU A 692 -20.02 -6.72 24.89
CA LEU A 692 -18.87 -7.27 24.19
C LEU A 692 -17.61 -6.51 24.58
N ILE A 693 -16.61 -7.22 25.06
CA ILE A 693 -15.30 -6.67 25.45
C ILE A 693 -14.25 -7.28 24.55
N GLU A 694 -13.59 -6.45 23.74
CA GLU A 694 -12.53 -6.87 22.83
C GLU A 694 -11.33 -7.45 23.62
N ASN A 695 -10.80 -8.58 23.14
CA ASN A 695 -9.67 -9.29 23.75
C ASN A 695 -8.31 -8.90 23.16
#